data_AF-A0AA40HWW1-F1
#
_entry.id   AF-A0AA40HWW1-F1
#
_cell.length_a   1.000
_cell.length_b   1.000
_cell.length_c   1.000
_cell.angle_alpha   90.00
_cell.angle_beta   90.00
_cell.angle_gamma   90.00
#
_symmetry.space_group_name_H-M   'P 1'
#
loop_
_entity.id
_entity.type
_entity.pdbx_description
1 polymer ?
#
loop_
_entity_poly.entity_id
_entity_poly.type
_entity_poly.pdbx_seq_one_letter_code
_entity_poly.pdbx_strand_id
1 'polypeptide(L)'
;MGLGPRSPHKAGRRFPAGGKRGRGAKGSGRPSGRQREPCPPPDGRSSPALDAHPHLSPEALGYFRRALSALKEAPEAGEERELMVHNVLKEAEAQALALATNRTGSEMLQELLGFSPLKPLCRVLAALRSNLRCVACHRCGVHVLQSALLQLPRLLGSCEEEEEAEEEEKEPPLDTLEELVLGLASEVCDDFLFYCGDTHGSFVVRTLLQVLGGTLLESERARHRGSRSPEAQRTPTRECKPADFEVPESFLNCLQDLSSCFLKDIAVFITDKISRFAFSGLTDLTPQTASCVPLCNAVIDYLSNRNSSADGSPLLLFLRDQTSSRLLEQVLLVLEPPRLQSLFEDHFQGQLQTMAAHPIANFPLQRLLDAVTTPELLSPIFEELSPALEAVLAQGHPGVVIALVGACRRVGTHQAQVLQLLLEKFRVKISSQIHYVLSSHLGIPLCRASSRQVACVPLFATLMAYEVYYGLVEEEGAVPADHQAEMGTARALGEVTVLGSLLLQHLLHFSTPGLVLRSLSALTGPQLLTLAQSPAGSHVLDAVLTSPSVTRKQRRRVLKTLKGQYVALACSRHGSRVLDAIWNGAALGARKEIAAELGERNQELIKDPFGHHVARNVALTTFLKRREAWEQQQGAVAKRRRVLNSILED
;
A
#
# COMPACT_ATOMS: atom_id res chain seq x y z
N MET A 1 42.71 -69.21 6.70
CA MET A 1 41.48 -69.58 5.97
C MET A 1 40.46 -68.48 6.27
N GLY A 2 40.43 -67.41 5.47
CA GLY A 2 39.49 -67.21 4.35
C GLY A 2 38.19 -66.59 4.91
N LEU A 3 37.64 -65.45 4.48
CA LEU A 3 37.69 -64.69 3.25
C LEU A 3 37.16 -63.26 3.50
N GLY A 4 37.69 -62.28 2.76
CA GLY A 4 36.91 -61.24 2.06
C GLY A 4 36.33 -60.04 2.85
N PRO A 5 36.22 -58.84 2.24
CA PRO A 5 36.40 -57.57 2.95
C PRO A 5 35.20 -56.59 2.90
N ARG A 6 35.13 -55.72 3.95
CA ARG A 6 35.01 -54.23 3.99
C ARG A 6 33.96 -53.53 3.08
N SER A 7 33.31 -52.41 3.40
CA SER A 7 33.13 -51.47 4.54
C SER A 7 32.24 -50.31 3.99
N PRO A 8 32.23 -49.06 4.49
CA PRO A 8 31.68 -48.50 5.74
C PRO A 8 30.72 -47.30 5.43
N HIS A 9 30.24 -46.59 6.46
CA HIS A 9 30.12 -45.11 6.46
C HIS A 9 29.48 -44.61 7.77
N LYS A 10 30.10 -43.63 8.45
CA LYS A 10 29.61 -42.24 8.58
C LYS A 10 30.34 -41.42 9.65
N ALA A 11 30.32 -40.12 9.36
CA ALA A 11 30.23 -38.95 10.26
C ALA A 11 31.49 -38.37 10.92
N GLY A 12 31.85 -37.17 10.42
CA GLY A 12 31.80 -35.92 11.19
C GLY A 12 33.02 -35.53 12.03
N ARG A 13 33.48 -34.27 11.90
CA ARG A 13 33.59 -33.26 12.99
C ARG A 13 34.44 -32.04 12.60
N ARG A 14 34.17 -30.97 13.36
CA ARG A 14 34.72 -29.60 13.40
C ARG A 14 36.19 -29.49 13.88
N PHE A 15 36.90 -28.47 13.32
CA PHE A 15 38.00 -27.57 13.80
C PHE A 15 39.21 -28.18 14.59
N PRO A 16 40.48 -27.64 14.59
CA PRO A 16 40.89 -26.22 14.55
C PRO A 16 42.28 -25.94 13.86
N ALA A 17 42.96 -24.86 14.28
CA ALA A 17 44.05 -24.09 13.67
C ALA A 17 45.51 -24.63 13.78
N GLY A 18 46.37 -24.13 12.87
CA GLY A 18 47.77 -23.73 13.16
C GLY A 18 48.92 -24.65 12.69
N GLY A 19 49.84 -24.15 11.85
CA GLY A 19 51.18 -24.77 11.64
C GLY A 19 51.88 -24.45 10.31
N LYS A 20 53.12 -23.93 10.38
CA LYS A 20 53.95 -23.32 9.32
C LYS A 20 54.80 -24.30 8.46
N ARG A 21 55.32 -23.74 7.34
CA ARG A 21 56.54 -24.02 6.51
C ARG A 21 56.25 -24.77 5.19
N GLY A 22 56.32 -24.14 4.01
CA GLY A 22 57.52 -23.76 3.22
C GLY A 22 57.88 -24.92 2.26
N ARG A 23 58.07 -24.85 0.94
CA ARG A 23 58.47 -23.84 -0.07
C ARG A 23 57.94 -24.30 -1.45
N GLY A 24 57.73 -23.39 -2.39
CA GLY A 24 57.60 -23.71 -3.82
C GLY A 24 57.17 -22.49 -4.64
N ALA A 25 58.11 -21.92 -5.39
CA ALA A 25 58.01 -20.62 -6.06
C ALA A 25 57.42 -20.70 -7.48
N LYS A 26 56.62 -19.69 -7.86
CA LYS A 26 56.77 -18.80 -9.05
C LYS A 26 55.42 -18.14 -9.40
N GLY A 27 55.44 -16.82 -9.62
CA GLY A 27 54.32 -16.05 -10.19
C GLY A 27 53.95 -14.77 -9.44
N SER A 28 54.87 -13.79 -9.40
CA SER A 28 54.68 -12.39 -8.98
C SER A 28 53.43 -11.76 -9.60
N GLY A 29 52.57 -10.98 -8.94
CA GLY A 29 52.81 -10.02 -7.87
C GLY A 29 52.55 -8.61 -8.40
N ARG A 30 51.38 -8.03 -8.08
CA ARG A 30 51.08 -6.59 -8.18
C ARG A 30 52.21 -5.75 -7.56
N PRO A 31 52.35 -4.49 -7.97
CA PRO A 31 52.61 -3.47 -6.96
C PRO A 31 51.68 -2.26 -7.09
N SER A 32 51.25 -1.78 -5.92
CA SER A 32 50.64 -0.48 -5.69
C SER A 32 51.70 0.62 -5.60
N GLY A 33 51.39 1.78 -6.19
CA GLY A 33 51.81 3.11 -5.73
C GLY A 33 53.18 3.63 -6.18
N ARG A 34 53.19 4.60 -7.10
CA ARG A 34 53.87 5.91 -6.95
C ARG A 34 53.55 6.85 -8.12
N GLN A 35 53.52 8.13 -7.77
CA GLN A 35 53.28 9.35 -8.54
C GLN A 35 53.75 9.33 -10.00
N ARG A 36 52.94 9.92 -10.90
CA ARG A 36 53.39 10.41 -12.21
C ARG A 36 52.87 11.83 -12.43
N GLU A 37 53.78 12.64 -12.94
CA GLU A 37 53.71 14.07 -13.27
C GLU A 37 52.62 14.42 -14.30
N PRO A 38 52.24 15.71 -14.44
CA PRO A 38 51.16 16.15 -15.31
C PRO A 38 51.60 16.15 -16.79
N CYS A 39 50.80 15.53 -17.66
CA CYS A 39 50.91 15.72 -19.10
C CYS A 39 50.50 17.16 -19.50
N PRO A 40 51.12 17.77 -20.53
CA PRO A 40 50.77 19.10 -21.00
C PRO A 40 49.40 19.10 -21.69
N PRO A 41 48.71 20.25 -21.77
CA PRO A 41 47.39 20.33 -22.38
C PRO A 41 47.50 20.14 -23.90
N PRO A 42 46.49 19.55 -24.56
CA PRO A 42 46.40 19.63 -26.01
C PRO A 42 45.94 21.05 -26.39
N ASP A 43 46.84 21.83 -26.97
CA ASP A 43 46.50 23.01 -27.75
C ASP A 43 45.76 22.56 -29.02
N GLY A 44 44.54 23.05 -29.23
CA GLY A 44 43.84 22.84 -30.49
C GLY A 44 42.34 22.94 -30.43
N ARG A 45 41.82 24.18 -30.26
CA ARG A 45 40.46 24.63 -30.61
C ARG A 45 39.33 23.68 -30.21
N SER A 46 38.87 23.85 -28.98
CA SER A 46 37.53 23.45 -28.58
C SER A 46 36.49 24.16 -29.46
N SER A 47 35.75 23.39 -30.25
CA SER A 47 34.41 23.75 -30.70
C SER A 47 33.60 24.22 -29.48
N PRO A 48 32.76 25.27 -29.57
CA PRO A 48 32.02 25.74 -28.42
C PRO A 48 31.10 24.62 -27.91
N ALA A 49 31.16 24.36 -26.60
CA ALA A 49 30.31 23.39 -25.93
C ALA A 49 28.82 23.76 -26.14
N LEU A 50 28.04 22.82 -26.66
CA LEU A 50 26.62 22.99 -26.96
C LEU A 50 25.70 23.01 -25.71
N ASP A 51 26.25 22.86 -24.50
CA ASP A 51 25.48 22.70 -23.24
C ASP A 51 25.97 23.62 -22.11
N ALA A 52 26.06 24.93 -22.35
CA ALA A 52 26.21 25.89 -21.25
C ALA A 52 24.81 26.20 -20.68
N HIS A 53 24.37 25.42 -19.69
CA HIS A 53 23.13 25.74 -18.97
C HIS A 53 23.19 27.18 -18.43
N PRO A 54 22.10 27.96 -18.53
CA PRO A 54 22.11 29.34 -18.11
C PRO A 54 22.41 29.45 -16.61
N HIS A 55 23.39 30.30 -16.28
CA HIS A 55 23.88 30.44 -14.92
C HIS A 55 22.97 31.39 -14.12
N LEU A 56 22.39 30.88 -13.04
CA LEU A 56 21.62 31.67 -12.09
C LEU A 56 22.54 32.44 -11.13
N SER A 57 22.44 33.76 -11.07
CA SER A 57 23.33 34.57 -10.24
C SER A 57 23.08 34.35 -8.73
N PRO A 58 24.12 34.51 -7.87
CA PRO A 58 23.94 34.47 -6.41
C PRO A 58 22.94 35.52 -5.90
N GLU A 59 22.88 36.68 -6.56
CA GLU A 59 21.92 37.75 -6.23
C GLU A 59 20.48 37.31 -6.50
N ALA A 60 20.23 36.67 -7.66
CA ALA A 60 18.93 36.13 -8.03
C ALA A 60 18.49 35.02 -7.04
N LEU A 61 19.40 34.09 -6.70
CA LEU A 61 19.13 33.08 -5.66
C LEU A 61 18.77 33.72 -4.31
N GLY A 62 19.49 34.77 -3.92
CA GLY A 62 19.20 35.53 -2.70
C GLY A 62 17.83 36.22 -2.75
N TYR A 63 17.45 36.77 -3.90
CA TYR A 63 16.14 37.36 -4.13
C TYR A 63 15.01 36.34 -3.96
N PHE A 64 15.03 35.23 -4.71
CA PHE A 64 13.97 34.22 -4.65
C PHE A 64 13.84 33.59 -3.27
N ARG A 65 14.96 33.39 -2.55
CA ARG A 65 14.91 32.89 -1.16
C ARG A 65 14.17 33.83 -0.22
N ARG A 66 14.46 35.14 -0.30
CA ARG A 66 13.80 36.15 0.53
C ARG A 66 12.33 36.29 0.16
N ALA A 67 12.02 36.34 -1.13
CA ALA A 67 10.66 36.40 -1.64
C ALA A 67 9.81 35.22 -1.17
N LEU A 68 10.35 33.99 -1.27
CA LEU A 68 9.67 32.78 -0.83
C LEU A 68 9.47 32.74 0.70
N SER A 69 10.44 33.23 1.48
CA SER A 69 10.28 33.37 2.94
C SER A 69 9.16 34.34 3.28
N ALA A 70 9.11 35.49 2.62
CA ALA A 70 8.04 36.48 2.82
C ALA A 70 6.66 35.92 2.45
N LEU A 71 6.55 35.16 1.36
CA LEU A 71 5.32 34.49 0.93
C LEU A 71 4.78 33.45 1.93
N LYS A 72 5.66 32.83 2.72
CA LYS A 72 5.29 31.87 3.77
C LYS A 72 4.81 32.55 5.05
N GLU A 73 5.33 33.74 5.33
CA GLU A 73 4.97 34.52 6.51
C GLU A 73 3.72 35.39 6.26
N ALA A 74 3.43 35.72 5.01
CA ALA A 74 2.26 36.48 4.62
C ALA A 74 0.95 35.73 4.94
N PRO A 75 -0.12 36.44 5.37
CA PRO A 75 -1.43 35.85 5.64
C PRO A 75 -2.01 35.16 4.39
N GLU A 76 -2.79 34.09 4.59
CA GLU A 76 -3.19 33.22 3.48
C GLU A 76 -4.06 33.90 2.40
N ALA A 77 -4.77 34.98 2.74
CA ALA A 77 -5.63 35.73 1.84
C ALA A 77 -5.33 37.25 1.91
N GLY A 78 -5.34 37.91 0.77
CA GLY A 78 -5.19 39.36 0.65
C GLY A 78 -4.52 39.80 -0.65
N GLU A 79 -4.96 40.93 -1.20
CA GLU A 79 -4.45 41.53 -2.43
C GLU A 79 -2.92 41.71 -2.42
N GLU A 80 -2.34 42.07 -1.27
CA GLU A 80 -0.88 42.23 -1.12
C GLU A 80 -0.11 40.93 -1.41
N ARG A 81 -0.66 39.78 -1.00
CA ARG A 81 -0.04 38.47 -1.25
C ARG A 81 -0.14 38.10 -2.72
N GLU A 82 -1.28 38.34 -3.35
CA GLU A 82 -1.49 38.07 -4.78
C GLU A 82 -0.53 38.91 -5.64
N LEU A 83 -0.41 40.20 -5.33
CA LEU A 83 0.49 41.12 -6.01
C LEU A 83 1.97 40.74 -5.81
N MET A 84 2.32 40.25 -4.61
CA MET A 84 3.66 39.69 -4.34
C MET A 84 3.91 38.40 -5.16
N VAL A 85 2.96 37.46 -5.21
CA VAL A 85 3.08 36.24 -6.04
C VAL A 85 3.27 36.61 -7.51
N HIS A 86 2.46 37.54 -8.03
CA HIS A 86 2.54 38.00 -9.42
C HIS A 86 3.93 38.57 -9.74
N ASN A 87 4.45 39.48 -8.92
CA ASN A 87 5.76 40.10 -9.14
C ASN A 87 6.92 39.08 -9.07
N VAL A 88 6.86 38.15 -8.12
CA VAL A 88 7.92 37.12 -7.97
C VAL A 88 7.91 36.15 -9.14
N LEU A 89 6.73 35.77 -9.64
CA LEU A 89 6.61 34.87 -10.80
C LEU A 89 6.98 35.57 -12.11
N LYS A 90 6.72 36.87 -12.25
CA LYS A 90 7.22 37.68 -13.38
C LYS A 90 8.75 37.72 -13.44
N GLU A 91 9.41 37.85 -12.29
CA GLU A 91 10.88 37.73 -12.23
C GLU A 91 11.34 36.28 -12.50
N ALA A 92 10.57 35.29 -12.04
CA ALA A 92 10.87 33.88 -12.31
C ALA A 92 10.76 33.53 -13.80
N GLU A 93 9.79 34.10 -14.51
CA GLU A 93 9.58 33.95 -15.97
C GLU A 93 10.84 34.31 -16.75
N ALA A 94 11.44 35.47 -16.46
CA ALA A 94 12.64 35.96 -17.15
C ALA A 94 13.86 35.05 -17.00
N GLN A 95 13.90 34.22 -15.94
CA GLN A 95 15.02 33.35 -15.61
C GLN A 95 14.59 31.88 -15.46
N ALA A 96 13.45 31.50 -16.06
CA ALA A 96 12.77 30.24 -15.79
C ALA A 96 13.68 29.02 -16.01
N LEU A 97 14.41 28.99 -17.14
CA LEU A 97 15.32 27.89 -17.47
C LEU A 97 16.49 27.77 -16.48
N ALA A 98 17.07 28.90 -16.07
CA ALA A 98 18.16 28.94 -15.09
C ALA A 98 17.69 28.50 -13.70
N LEU A 99 16.47 28.89 -13.31
CA LEU A 99 15.84 28.43 -12.08
C LEU A 99 15.58 26.93 -12.11
N ALA A 100 14.94 26.44 -13.17
CA ALA A 100 14.55 25.04 -13.29
C ALA A 100 15.74 24.07 -13.34
N THR A 101 16.88 24.50 -13.90
CA THR A 101 18.10 23.69 -14.01
C THR A 101 19.08 23.88 -12.86
N ASN A 102 18.81 24.80 -11.92
CA ASN A 102 19.61 24.98 -10.71
C ASN A 102 19.05 24.16 -9.54
N ARG A 103 19.92 23.51 -8.74
CA ARG A 103 19.49 22.68 -7.61
C ARG A 103 18.62 23.41 -6.58
N THR A 104 19.03 24.60 -6.17
CA THR A 104 18.29 25.39 -5.18
C THR A 104 17.21 26.22 -5.85
N GLY A 105 17.47 26.73 -7.05
CA GLY A 105 16.49 27.45 -7.86
C GLY A 105 15.24 26.62 -8.15
N SER A 106 15.41 25.35 -8.50
CA SER A 106 14.31 24.46 -8.83
C SER A 106 13.44 24.16 -7.63
N GLU A 107 14.03 23.97 -6.45
CA GLU A 107 13.28 23.75 -5.20
C GLU A 107 12.42 24.97 -4.86
N MET A 108 12.97 26.18 -5.00
CA MET A 108 12.22 27.42 -4.80
C MET A 108 11.11 27.60 -5.84
N LEU A 109 11.40 27.33 -7.12
CA LEU A 109 10.42 27.47 -8.19
C LEU A 109 9.25 26.48 -8.03
N GLN A 110 9.51 25.23 -7.65
CA GLN A 110 8.45 24.26 -7.33
C GLN A 110 7.52 24.77 -6.23
N GLU A 111 8.07 25.37 -5.18
CA GLU A 111 7.28 25.91 -4.08
C GLU A 111 6.50 27.16 -4.48
N LEU A 112 7.09 28.04 -5.30
CA LEU A 112 6.41 29.22 -5.85
C LEU A 112 5.22 28.84 -6.74
N LEU A 113 5.35 27.80 -7.57
CA LEU A 113 4.26 27.27 -8.39
C LEU A 113 3.09 26.74 -7.54
N GLY A 114 3.35 26.31 -6.30
CA GLY A 114 2.29 25.95 -5.36
C GLY A 114 1.36 27.13 -5.00
N PHE A 115 1.80 28.37 -5.17
CA PHE A 115 1.03 29.58 -4.89
C PHE A 115 0.54 30.29 -6.16
N SER A 116 0.92 29.85 -7.35
CA SER A 116 0.73 30.62 -8.59
C SER A 116 -0.73 30.65 -9.08
N PRO A 117 -1.29 31.82 -9.40
CA PRO A 117 -2.52 31.91 -10.17
C PRO A 117 -2.30 31.45 -11.63
N LEU A 118 -3.38 31.31 -12.40
CA LEU A 118 -3.37 30.70 -13.73
C LEU A 118 -2.42 31.42 -14.70
N LYS A 119 -2.60 32.73 -14.91
CA LYS A 119 -1.81 33.49 -15.90
C LYS A 119 -0.29 33.45 -15.64
N PRO A 120 0.23 33.71 -14.42
CA PRO A 120 1.67 33.62 -14.16
C PRO A 120 2.24 32.20 -14.31
N LEU A 121 1.48 31.16 -13.98
CA LEU A 121 1.91 29.79 -14.23
C LEU A 121 2.06 29.51 -15.72
N CYS A 122 1.10 29.92 -16.54
CA CYS A 122 1.17 29.78 -18.00
C CYS A 122 2.40 30.50 -18.56
N ARG A 123 2.71 31.72 -18.09
CA ARG A 123 3.91 32.46 -18.51
C ARG A 123 5.22 31.73 -18.19
N VAL A 124 5.35 31.18 -16.98
CA VAL A 124 6.54 30.40 -16.60
C VAL A 124 6.68 29.14 -17.47
N LEU A 125 5.57 28.43 -17.74
CA LEU A 125 5.58 27.27 -18.62
C LEU A 125 5.92 27.63 -20.07
N ALA A 126 5.36 28.73 -20.59
CA ALA A 126 5.67 29.26 -21.91
C ALA A 126 7.16 29.62 -22.05
N ALA A 127 7.76 30.21 -21.01
CA ALA A 127 9.19 30.52 -20.97
C ALA A 127 10.09 29.26 -21.02
N LEU A 128 9.58 28.11 -20.59
CA LEU A 128 10.29 26.81 -20.67
C LEU A 128 10.04 26.06 -21.99
N ARG A 129 9.04 26.47 -22.79
CA ARG A 129 8.56 25.76 -23.98
C ARG A 129 9.66 25.45 -25.01
N SER A 130 10.59 26.38 -25.21
CA SER A 130 11.69 26.21 -26.17
C SER A 130 12.79 25.22 -25.71
N ASN A 131 12.76 24.81 -24.44
CA ASN A 131 13.77 23.97 -23.81
C ASN A 131 13.17 22.78 -23.05
N LEU A 132 11.94 22.35 -23.40
CA LEU A 132 11.22 21.31 -22.66
C LEU A 132 12.02 20.01 -22.52
N ARG A 133 12.62 19.48 -23.59
CA ARG A 133 13.50 18.30 -23.50
C ARG A 133 14.62 18.45 -22.50
N CYS A 134 15.29 19.60 -22.50
CA CYS A 134 16.36 19.91 -21.56
C CYS A 134 15.83 19.88 -20.12
N VAL A 135 14.68 20.50 -19.87
CA VAL A 135 14.07 20.60 -18.54
C VAL A 135 13.54 19.24 -18.08
N ALA A 136 12.79 18.54 -18.92
CA ALA A 136 12.13 17.26 -18.64
C ALA A 136 13.12 16.12 -18.35
N CYS A 137 14.29 16.12 -19.00
CA CYS A 137 15.35 15.15 -18.76
C CYS A 137 16.41 15.63 -17.75
N HIS A 138 16.25 16.81 -17.15
CA HIS A 138 17.16 17.32 -16.15
C HIS A 138 16.74 16.91 -14.73
N ARG A 139 17.72 16.49 -13.90
CA ARG A 139 17.53 16.04 -12.51
C ARG A 139 16.75 16.98 -11.59
N CYS A 140 16.79 18.28 -11.89
CA CYS A 140 16.05 19.31 -11.17
C CYS A 140 14.82 19.81 -11.95
N GLY A 141 14.94 19.87 -13.29
CA GLY A 141 13.94 20.51 -14.14
C GLY A 141 12.66 19.69 -14.22
N VAL A 142 12.77 18.36 -14.23
CA VAL A 142 11.62 17.47 -14.23
C VAL A 142 10.66 17.77 -13.09
N HIS A 143 11.19 18.01 -11.88
CA HIS A 143 10.36 18.24 -10.71
C HIS A 143 9.64 19.60 -10.77
N VAL A 144 10.19 20.58 -11.49
CA VAL A 144 9.48 21.84 -11.80
C VAL A 144 8.29 21.58 -12.71
N LEU A 145 8.48 20.83 -13.80
CA LEU A 145 7.37 20.46 -14.70
C LEU A 145 6.31 19.64 -13.96
N GLN A 146 6.71 18.67 -13.14
CA GLN A 146 5.77 17.90 -12.31
C GLN A 146 4.99 18.82 -11.37
N SER A 147 5.66 19.75 -10.68
CA SER A 147 5.00 20.66 -9.75
C SER A 147 4.00 21.57 -10.43
N ALA A 148 4.30 22.04 -11.65
CA ALA A 148 3.38 22.80 -12.47
C ALA A 148 2.16 21.96 -12.91
N LEU A 149 2.40 20.75 -13.43
CA LEU A 149 1.34 19.83 -13.85
C LEU A 149 0.41 19.44 -12.69
N LEU A 150 0.94 19.28 -11.48
CA LEU A 150 0.16 18.97 -10.28
C LEU A 150 -0.75 20.13 -9.81
N GLN A 151 -0.61 21.35 -10.35
CA GLN A 151 -1.53 22.46 -10.06
C GLN A 151 -2.82 22.41 -10.89
N LEU A 152 -2.87 21.62 -11.97
CA LEU A 152 -4.02 21.60 -12.90
C LEU A 152 -5.39 21.41 -12.24
N PRO A 153 -5.58 20.50 -11.26
CA PRO A 153 -6.90 20.33 -10.64
C PRO A 153 -7.40 21.59 -9.92
N ARG A 154 -6.49 22.44 -9.42
CA ARG A 154 -6.87 23.72 -8.81
C ARG A 154 -7.28 24.73 -9.87
N LEU A 155 -6.58 24.72 -11.00
CA LEU A 155 -6.63 25.78 -12.00
C LEU A 155 -7.71 25.56 -13.07
N LEU A 156 -8.04 24.31 -13.40
CA LEU A 156 -9.10 23.99 -14.36
C LEU A 156 -10.50 24.33 -13.82
N GLY A 157 -10.72 24.23 -12.51
CA GLY A 157 -12.00 24.58 -11.88
C GLY A 157 -12.21 26.07 -11.63
N SER A 158 -11.18 26.90 -11.78
CA SER A 158 -11.24 28.36 -11.53
C SER A 158 -11.39 29.20 -12.80
N CYS A 159 -11.47 28.59 -13.98
CA CYS A 159 -11.55 29.30 -15.27
C CYS A 159 -12.86 30.09 -15.45
N GLU A 160 -13.93 29.75 -14.74
CA GLU A 160 -15.24 30.41 -14.92
C GLU A 160 -15.34 31.82 -14.30
N GLU A 161 -14.45 32.20 -13.36
CA GLU A 161 -14.55 33.48 -12.63
C GLU A 161 -13.58 34.58 -13.14
N GLU A 162 -12.52 34.25 -13.88
CA GLU A 162 -11.49 35.22 -14.29
C GLU A 162 -11.73 35.85 -15.68
N GLU A 163 -12.65 35.34 -16.51
CA GLU A 163 -12.89 35.87 -17.87
C GLU A 163 -13.65 37.21 -17.89
N GLU A 164 -14.32 37.62 -16.81
CA GLU A 164 -15.12 38.87 -16.78
C GLU A 164 -14.32 40.14 -16.40
N ALA A 165 -13.04 40.05 -16.04
CA ALA A 165 -12.37 41.15 -15.31
C ALA A 165 -11.26 41.94 -16.04
N GLU A 166 -10.77 41.56 -17.22
CA GLU A 166 -9.62 42.26 -17.83
C GLU A 166 -9.84 42.62 -19.31
N GLU A 167 -10.52 43.75 -19.53
CA GLU A 167 -10.17 44.64 -20.65
C GLU A 167 -9.02 45.54 -20.20
N GLU A 168 -8.00 45.68 -21.05
CA GLU A 168 -6.78 46.52 -20.91
C GLU A 168 -5.50 45.84 -20.40
N GLU A 169 -4.79 45.15 -21.30
CA GLU A 169 -3.38 45.46 -21.63
C GLU A 169 -2.99 44.77 -22.96
N LYS A 170 -2.23 45.45 -23.83
CA LYS A 170 -1.70 44.92 -25.10
C LYS A 170 -0.57 43.92 -24.85
N GLU A 171 -0.86 42.82 -24.17
CA GLU A 171 0.05 41.69 -24.11
C GLU A 171 -0.16 40.77 -25.33
N PRO A 172 0.91 40.11 -25.82
CA PRO A 172 0.77 39.12 -26.89
C PRO A 172 -0.16 37.98 -26.47
N PRO A 173 -0.82 37.28 -27.43
CA PRO A 173 -1.64 36.12 -27.12
C PRO A 173 -0.82 35.12 -26.31
N LEU A 174 -1.29 34.81 -25.10
CA LEU A 174 -0.66 33.85 -24.21
C LEU A 174 -1.24 32.47 -24.51
N ASP A 175 -0.37 31.46 -24.64
CA ASP A 175 -0.83 30.08 -24.76
C ASP A 175 -1.67 29.73 -23.52
N THR A 176 -2.82 29.12 -23.75
CA THR A 176 -3.67 28.60 -22.67
C THR A 176 -2.95 27.49 -21.90
N LEU A 177 -3.39 27.22 -20.67
CA LEU A 177 -2.84 26.11 -19.89
C LEU A 177 -3.00 24.77 -20.62
N GLU A 178 -4.13 24.60 -21.31
CA GLU A 178 -4.43 23.43 -22.14
C GLU A 178 -3.40 23.27 -23.27
N GLU A 179 -3.14 24.33 -24.04
CA GLU A 179 -2.16 24.32 -25.14
C GLU A 179 -0.73 24.02 -24.67
N LEU A 180 -0.34 24.55 -23.51
CA LEU A 180 0.99 24.30 -22.93
C LEU A 180 1.17 22.84 -22.51
N VAL A 181 0.14 22.25 -21.89
CA VAL A 181 0.13 20.84 -21.47
C VAL A 181 0.13 19.92 -22.69
N LEU A 182 -0.72 20.21 -23.69
CA LEU A 182 -0.76 19.45 -24.95
C LEU A 182 0.55 19.58 -25.73
N GLY A 183 1.20 20.75 -25.71
CA GLY A 183 2.51 20.95 -26.32
C GLY A 183 3.60 20.08 -25.68
N LEU A 184 3.64 20.02 -24.35
CA LEU A 184 4.54 19.12 -23.62
C LEU A 184 4.24 17.64 -23.92
N ALA A 185 2.96 17.26 -23.97
CA ALA A 185 2.57 15.89 -24.26
C ALA A 185 2.92 15.50 -25.71
N SER A 186 2.76 16.40 -26.68
CA SER A 186 3.18 16.20 -28.07
C SER A 186 4.68 15.94 -28.18
N GLU A 187 5.51 16.74 -27.49
CA GLU A 187 6.96 16.52 -27.49
C GLU A 187 7.35 15.17 -26.87
N VAL A 188 6.62 14.75 -25.83
CA VAL A 188 6.79 13.41 -25.25
C VAL A 188 6.34 12.33 -26.22
N CYS A 189 5.25 12.51 -26.96
CA CYS A 189 4.79 11.57 -27.97
C CYS A 189 5.80 11.37 -29.11
N ASP A 190 6.45 12.46 -29.56
CA ASP A 190 7.40 12.45 -30.67
C ASP A 190 8.63 11.54 -30.40
N ASP A 191 9.08 11.46 -29.15
CA ASP A 191 10.20 10.61 -28.72
C ASP A 191 9.86 9.81 -27.45
N PHE A 192 8.68 9.17 -27.46
CA PHE A 192 8.09 8.52 -26.28
C PHE A 192 9.00 7.46 -25.65
N LEU A 193 9.66 6.65 -26.47
CA LEU A 193 10.56 5.61 -26.00
C LEU A 193 11.79 6.20 -25.28
N PHE A 194 12.35 7.31 -25.78
CA PHE A 194 13.45 8.02 -25.12
C PHE A 194 13.02 8.56 -23.76
N TYR A 195 11.88 9.25 -23.69
CA TYR A 195 11.40 9.80 -22.42
C TYR A 195 11.10 8.73 -21.39
N CYS A 196 10.50 7.60 -21.80
CA CYS A 196 10.29 6.46 -20.93
C CYS A 196 11.62 5.84 -20.46
N GLY A 197 12.62 5.79 -21.34
CA GLY A 197 13.96 5.26 -21.07
C GLY A 197 14.85 6.18 -20.22
N ASP A 198 14.53 7.48 -20.17
CA ASP A 198 15.32 8.45 -19.43
C ASP A 198 15.05 8.40 -17.91
N THR A 199 16.14 8.56 -17.14
CA THR A 199 16.10 8.53 -15.68
C THR A 199 15.22 9.61 -15.06
N HIS A 200 15.06 10.76 -15.74
CA HIS A 200 14.27 11.88 -15.30
C HIS A 200 12.99 12.04 -16.13
N GLY A 201 13.09 11.95 -17.46
CA GLY A 201 11.97 12.08 -18.40
C GLY A 201 10.78 11.17 -18.08
N SER A 202 11.04 9.96 -17.57
CA SER A 202 9.97 9.02 -17.20
C SER A 202 9.04 9.53 -16.08
N PHE A 203 9.46 10.51 -15.28
CA PHE A 203 8.60 11.16 -14.29
C PHE A 203 7.63 12.14 -14.96
N VAL A 204 8.03 12.85 -16.02
CA VAL A 204 7.13 13.71 -16.80
C VAL A 204 6.06 12.85 -17.47
N VAL A 205 6.44 11.74 -18.11
CA VAL A 205 5.49 10.80 -18.74
C VAL A 205 4.43 10.35 -17.74
N ARG A 206 4.83 9.91 -16.54
CA ARG A 206 3.89 9.48 -15.49
C ARG A 206 2.95 10.58 -15.03
N THR A 207 3.46 11.80 -14.90
CA THR A 207 2.66 12.93 -14.42
C THR A 207 1.66 13.37 -15.51
N LEU A 208 2.07 13.33 -16.78
CA LEU A 208 1.17 13.57 -17.91
C LEU A 208 0.05 12.53 -17.97
N LEU A 209 0.36 11.23 -17.85
CA LEU A 209 -0.67 10.18 -17.83
C LEU A 209 -1.71 10.40 -16.72
N GLN A 210 -1.26 10.78 -15.53
CA GLN A 210 -2.12 11.12 -14.39
C GLN A 210 -3.01 12.34 -14.68
N VAL A 211 -2.41 13.44 -15.13
CA VAL A 211 -3.10 14.72 -15.29
C VAL A 211 -4.03 14.71 -16.49
N LEU A 212 -3.64 14.11 -17.61
CA LEU A 212 -4.50 13.93 -18.79
C LEU A 212 -5.66 12.97 -18.51
N GLY A 213 -5.46 12.00 -17.60
CA GLY A 213 -6.50 11.08 -17.14
C GLY A 213 -7.36 11.62 -16.00
N GLY A 214 -7.15 12.85 -15.54
CA GLY A 214 -7.96 13.43 -14.46
C GLY A 214 -7.77 12.79 -13.08
N THR A 215 -6.63 12.14 -12.81
CA THR A 215 -6.41 11.35 -11.60
C THR A 215 -5.06 11.67 -10.97
N LEU A 216 -5.00 12.08 -9.70
CA LEU A 216 -3.74 12.33 -8.98
C LEU A 216 -3.53 11.44 -7.75
N LEU A 217 -2.30 10.98 -7.54
CA LEU A 217 -1.91 10.23 -6.35
C LEU A 217 -1.63 11.13 -5.12
N GLU A 218 -2.24 10.79 -3.98
CA GLU A 218 -2.02 11.49 -2.69
C GLU A 218 -0.54 11.54 -2.28
N SER A 219 0.25 10.52 -2.62
CA SER A 219 1.68 10.43 -2.27
C SER A 219 2.54 11.48 -2.97
N GLU A 220 2.10 11.98 -4.13
CA GLU A 220 2.80 13.00 -4.91
C GLU A 220 2.44 14.39 -4.38
N ARG A 221 1.18 14.63 -4.01
CA ARG A 221 0.76 15.85 -3.29
C ARG A 221 1.48 16.04 -1.96
N ALA A 222 1.72 14.95 -1.21
CA ALA A 222 2.31 15.01 0.12
C ALA A 222 3.81 15.36 0.15
N ARG A 223 4.55 15.13 -0.95
CA ARG A 223 5.98 15.48 -1.03
C ARG A 223 6.23 16.99 -1.14
N HIS A 224 5.24 17.75 -1.64
CA HIS A 224 5.34 19.20 -1.82
C HIS A 224 4.96 20.02 -0.57
N ARG A 225 4.41 19.39 0.48
CA ARG A 225 4.28 20.03 1.80
C ARG A 225 5.50 19.66 2.64
N GLY A 226 6.39 20.63 2.85
CA GLY A 226 7.75 20.48 3.39
C GLY A 226 7.96 19.49 4.54
N SER A 227 9.15 18.85 4.50
CA SER A 227 9.84 18.07 5.52
C SER A 227 9.00 17.08 6.36
N ARG A 228 9.03 15.80 5.96
CA ARG A 228 8.94 14.68 6.90
C ARG A 228 10.14 13.76 6.70
N SER A 229 10.74 13.36 7.82
CA SER A 229 11.99 12.59 7.89
C SER A 229 11.90 11.23 7.19
N PRO A 230 13.03 10.64 6.75
CA PRO A 230 13.07 9.41 5.96
C PRO A 230 12.62 8.14 6.70
N GLU A 231 12.40 8.21 8.02
CA GLU A 231 12.13 7.03 8.86
C GLU A 231 10.65 6.58 8.87
N ALA A 232 9.75 7.34 8.23
CA ALA A 232 8.33 6.97 8.14
C ALA A 232 7.97 6.08 6.92
N GLN A 233 8.92 5.76 6.04
CA GLN A 233 8.66 5.05 4.77
C GLN A 233 8.58 3.50 4.88
N ARG A 234 8.53 2.93 6.09
CA ARG A 234 8.37 1.48 6.30
C ARG A 234 6.99 1.09 6.86
N THR A 235 5.93 1.80 6.46
CA THR A 235 4.56 1.31 6.65
C THR A 235 4.10 0.54 5.41
N PRO A 236 3.46 -0.63 5.57
CA PRO A 236 2.92 -1.37 4.44
C PRO A 236 1.81 -0.55 3.78
N THR A 237 1.76 -0.68 2.46
CA THR A 237 0.83 -0.11 1.47
C THR A 237 -0.49 0.36 2.08
N ARG A 238 -0.55 1.64 2.45
CA ARG A 238 -1.82 2.33 2.67
C ARG A 238 -2.39 2.58 1.27
N GLU A 239 -3.56 2.01 0.96
CA GLU A 239 -4.31 2.33 -0.25
C GLU A 239 -4.39 3.86 -0.36
N CYS A 240 -3.60 4.43 -1.28
CA CYS A 240 -3.64 5.85 -1.60
C CYS A 240 -4.92 6.04 -2.40
N LYS A 241 -5.87 6.83 -1.87
CA LYS A 241 -7.06 7.14 -2.64
C LYS A 241 -6.66 8.14 -3.72
N PRO A 242 -6.93 7.88 -5.01
CA PRO A 242 -6.80 8.91 -6.03
C PRO A 242 -7.80 10.03 -5.76
N ALA A 243 -7.41 11.26 -6.09
CA ALA A 243 -8.33 12.39 -6.15
C ALA A 243 -8.62 12.70 -7.61
N ASP A 244 -9.84 12.42 -8.04
CA ASP A 244 -10.29 12.61 -9.42
C ASP A 244 -10.69 14.07 -9.66
N PHE A 245 -10.52 14.54 -10.89
CA PHE A 245 -10.96 15.86 -11.37
C PHE A 245 -11.37 15.80 -12.85
N GLU A 246 -12.24 16.71 -13.26
CA GLU A 246 -12.72 16.79 -14.65
C GLU A 246 -11.63 17.38 -15.56
N VAL A 247 -11.53 16.84 -16.77
CA VAL A 247 -10.52 17.23 -17.78
C VAL A 247 -11.17 17.49 -19.14
N PRO A 248 -10.61 18.40 -19.96
CA PRO A 248 -11.07 18.64 -21.33
C PRO A 248 -11.00 17.39 -22.22
N GLU A 249 -11.85 17.31 -23.25
CA GLU A 249 -11.85 16.19 -24.21
C GLU A 249 -10.51 16.06 -24.97
N SER A 250 -9.85 17.18 -25.25
CA SER A 250 -8.53 17.23 -25.87
C SER A 250 -7.46 16.47 -25.05
N PHE A 251 -7.55 16.49 -23.71
CA PHE A 251 -6.64 15.75 -22.84
C PHE A 251 -6.87 14.25 -22.96
N LEU A 252 -8.12 13.81 -23.07
CA LEU A 252 -8.46 12.41 -23.27
C LEU A 252 -7.98 11.90 -24.64
N ASN A 253 -8.06 12.72 -25.68
CA ASN A 253 -7.50 12.40 -27.00
C ASN A 253 -5.97 12.26 -26.92
N CYS A 254 -5.29 13.20 -26.27
CA CYS A 254 -3.85 13.12 -26.07
C CYS A 254 -3.42 11.88 -25.25
N LEU A 255 -4.22 11.49 -24.25
CA LEU A 255 -4.00 10.25 -23.50
C LEU A 255 -4.09 9.00 -24.40
N GLN A 256 -4.99 9.00 -25.39
CA GLN A 256 -5.07 7.92 -26.39
C GLN A 256 -3.85 7.89 -27.31
N ASP A 257 -3.28 9.05 -27.67
CA ASP A 257 -2.04 9.13 -28.45
C ASP A 257 -0.85 8.56 -27.68
N LEU A 258 -0.69 8.94 -26.41
CA LEU A 258 0.33 8.37 -25.52
C LEU A 258 0.16 6.85 -25.37
N SER A 259 -1.09 6.38 -25.24
CA SER A 259 -1.42 4.96 -25.18
C SER A 259 -1.05 4.24 -26.49
N SER A 260 -1.22 4.88 -27.63
CA SER A 260 -0.83 4.35 -28.94
C SER A 260 0.70 4.28 -29.11
N CYS A 261 1.43 5.31 -28.66
CA CYS A 261 2.90 5.28 -28.61
C CYS A 261 3.39 4.14 -27.73
N PHE A 262 2.75 3.92 -26.59
CA PHE A 262 3.04 2.80 -25.71
C PHE A 262 2.86 1.45 -26.44
N LEU A 263 1.71 1.25 -27.12
CA LEU A 263 1.40 0.01 -27.82
C LEU A 263 2.34 -0.27 -29.00
N LYS A 264 2.86 0.76 -29.66
CA LYS A 264 3.84 0.62 -30.75
C LYS A 264 5.13 -0.06 -30.29
N ASP A 265 5.62 0.30 -29.10
CA ASP A 265 6.89 -0.18 -28.55
C ASP A 265 6.71 -1.17 -27.38
N ILE A 266 5.52 -1.77 -27.26
CA ILE A 266 5.13 -2.71 -26.20
C ILE A 266 6.13 -3.86 -26.01
N ALA A 267 6.81 -4.32 -27.07
CA ALA A 267 7.89 -5.31 -26.99
C ALA A 267 9.02 -4.89 -26.04
N VAL A 268 9.45 -3.64 -26.17
CA VAL A 268 10.51 -3.04 -25.38
C VAL A 268 9.99 -2.84 -23.97
N PHE A 269 8.76 -2.34 -23.84
CA PHE A 269 8.20 -2.03 -22.54
C PHE A 269 7.98 -3.24 -21.63
N ILE A 270 7.61 -4.38 -22.20
CA ILE A 270 7.35 -5.59 -21.41
C ILE A 270 8.63 -6.25 -20.89
N THR A 271 9.75 -6.07 -21.60
CA THR A 271 11.01 -6.74 -21.29
C THR A 271 11.98 -5.86 -20.50
N ASP A 272 11.89 -4.54 -20.64
CA ASP A 272 12.83 -3.62 -20.03
C ASP A 272 12.43 -3.14 -18.62
N LYS A 273 13.45 -2.98 -17.76
CA LYS A 273 13.25 -2.57 -16.36
C LYS A 273 12.84 -1.11 -16.22
N ILE A 274 13.13 -0.26 -17.20
CA ILE A 274 12.86 1.18 -17.13
C ILE A 274 11.36 1.44 -17.38
N SER A 275 10.73 0.61 -18.20
CA SER A 275 9.29 0.59 -18.46
C SER A 275 8.44 0.45 -17.21
N ARG A 276 8.89 -0.36 -16.22
CA ARG A 276 8.21 -0.57 -14.92
C ARG A 276 7.84 0.76 -14.24
N PHE A 277 8.68 1.76 -14.42
CA PHE A 277 8.50 3.07 -13.85
C PHE A 277 7.46 3.88 -14.61
N ALA A 278 7.51 3.95 -15.95
CA ALA A 278 6.49 4.61 -16.76
C ALA A 278 5.08 4.03 -16.52
N PHE A 279 4.97 2.71 -16.35
CA PHE A 279 3.69 2.02 -16.12
C PHE A 279 3.08 2.21 -14.75
N SER A 280 3.87 2.41 -13.69
CA SER A 280 3.29 2.70 -12.37
C SER A 280 2.31 3.86 -12.45
N GLY A 281 2.63 4.92 -13.21
CA GLY A 281 1.73 6.05 -13.41
C GLY A 281 0.45 5.72 -14.21
N LEU A 282 0.47 4.70 -15.07
CA LEU A 282 -0.69 4.25 -15.84
C LEU A 282 -1.59 3.28 -15.04
N THR A 283 -1.07 2.70 -13.97
CA THR A 283 -1.70 1.60 -13.22
C THR A 283 -2.07 1.97 -11.80
N ASP A 284 -1.41 2.97 -11.23
CA ASP A 284 -1.86 3.71 -10.06
C ASP A 284 -3.16 4.50 -10.35
N LEU A 285 -3.59 4.54 -11.62
CA LEU A 285 -4.96 4.81 -12.07
C LEU A 285 -5.87 3.61 -11.72
N THR A 286 -6.10 3.37 -10.43
CA THR A 286 -7.13 2.42 -9.97
C THR A 286 -8.53 2.87 -10.44
N PRO A 287 -9.52 1.96 -10.51
CA PRO A 287 -10.31 1.58 -11.68
C PRO A 287 -11.42 2.56 -12.11
N GLN A 288 -11.14 3.87 -12.13
CA GLN A 288 -12.15 4.91 -12.40
C GLN A 288 -11.94 5.72 -13.68
N THR A 289 -10.95 5.38 -14.50
CA THR A 289 -10.85 5.90 -15.85
C THR A 289 -11.10 4.78 -16.86
N ALA A 290 -12.32 4.74 -17.42
CA ALA A 290 -12.68 3.86 -18.55
C ALA A 290 -11.68 3.96 -19.73
N SER A 291 -10.85 5.01 -19.78
CA SER A 291 -9.83 5.25 -20.80
C SER A 291 -8.68 4.24 -20.83
N CYS A 292 -8.36 3.53 -19.72
CA CYS A 292 -7.23 2.59 -19.70
C CYS A 292 -7.61 1.14 -20.08
N VAL A 293 -8.91 0.81 -20.11
CA VAL A 293 -9.38 -0.54 -20.44
C VAL A 293 -8.95 -1.00 -21.85
N PRO A 294 -9.07 -0.17 -22.91
CA PRO A 294 -8.63 -0.58 -24.26
C PRO A 294 -7.13 -0.90 -24.33
N LEU A 295 -6.32 -0.12 -23.61
CA LEU A 295 -4.87 -0.31 -23.52
C LEU A 295 -4.53 -1.63 -22.80
N CYS A 296 -5.16 -1.89 -21.66
CA CYS A 296 -5.02 -3.16 -20.94
C CYS A 296 -5.42 -4.37 -21.78
N ASN A 297 -6.51 -4.26 -22.53
CA ASN A 297 -6.95 -5.31 -23.47
C ASN A 297 -5.91 -5.57 -24.56
N ALA A 298 -5.40 -4.52 -25.19
CA ALA A 298 -4.37 -4.62 -26.23
C ALA A 298 -3.06 -5.23 -25.69
N VAL A 299 -2.68 -4.93 -24.45
CA VAL A 299 -1.52 -5.56 -23.78
C VAL A 299 -1.72 -7.07 -23.64
N ILE A 300 -2.91 -7.51 -23.18
CA ILE A 300 -3.23 -8.93 -23.07
C ILE A 300 -3.22 -9.59 -24.45
N ASP A 301 -3.90 -9.01 -25.45
CA ASP A 301 -3.96 -9.57 -26.80
C ASP A 301 -2.56 -9.74 -27.40
N TYR A 302 -1.71 -8.74 -27.23
CA TYR A 302 -0.34 -8.79 -27.70
C TYR A 302 0.47 -9.92 -27.02
N LEU A 303 0.38 -10.03 -25.70
CA LEU A 303 1.10 -11.03 -24.92
C LEU A 303 0.62 -12.45 -25.19
N SER A 304 -0.69 -12.64 -25.29
CA SER A 304 -1.32 -13.92 -25.61
C SER A 304 -0.89 -14.47 -26.97
N ASN A 305 -0.53 -13.59 -27.92
CA ASN A 305 -0.11 -13.98 -29.27
C ASN A 305 1.42 -14.14 -29.44
N ARG A 306 2.23 -13.83 -28.42
CA ARG A 306 3.67 -13.62 -28.59
C ARG A 306 4.56 -14.88 -28.58
N ASN A 307 4.05 -16.07 -28.26
CA ASN A 307 4.84 -17.32 -28.24
C ASN A 307 3.93 -18.57 -28.24
N SER A 308 3.15 -18.78 -29.30
CA SER A 308 2.25 -19.95 -29.46
C SER A 308 2.97 -21.25 -29.83
N SER A 309 4.17 -21.50 -29.28
CA SER A 309 4.92 -22.75 -29.50
C SER A 309 4.92 -23.65 -28.26
N ALA A 310 4.27 -24.82 -28.41
CA ALA A 310 4.19 -26.01 -27.55
C ALA A 310 3.28 -25.94 -26.30
N ASP A 311 2.13 -26.64 -26.38
CA ASP A 311 1.25 -27.18 -25.32
C ASP A 311 0.86 -26.32 -24.10
N GLY A 312 1.16 -25.02 -24.07
CA GLY A 312 0.83 -24.14 -22.95
C GLY A 312 0.51 -22.70 -23.34
N SER A 313 -0.15 -21.97 -22.43
CA SER A 313 -0.48 -20.56 -22.65
C SER A 313 0.78 -19.69 -22.74
N PRO A 314 0.94 -18.88 -23.81
CA PRO A 314 2.05 -17.94 -23.96
C PRO A 314 2.11 -16.89 -22.83
N LEU A 315 0.94 -16.53 -22.29
CA LEU A 315 0.81 -15.54 -21.23
C LEU A 315 1.48 -16.00 -19.91
N LEU A 316 1.51 -17.30 -19.64
CA LEU A 316 2.13 -17.86 -18.44
C LEU A 316 3.64 -17.60 -18.38
N LEU A 317 4.31 -17.49 -19.53
CA LEU A 317 5.74 -17.14 -19.58
C LEU A 317 5.97 -15.75 -18.99
N PHE A 318 5.13 -14.78 -19.38
CA PHE A 318 5.21 -13.40 -18.90
C PHE A 318 4.79 -13.26 -17.43
N LEU A 319 3.81 -14.05 -16.99
CA LEU A 319 3.42 -14.11 -15.57
C LEU A 319 4.53 -14.64 -14.65
N ARG A 320 5.48 -15.39 -15.19
CA ARG A 320 6.64 -15.92 -14.44
C ARG A 320 7.86 -15.02 -14.54
N ASP A 321 7.88 -14.05 -15.45
CA ASP A 321 8.99 -13.11 -15.60
C ASP A 321 8.87 -11.94 -14.60
N GLN A 322 10.01 -11.50 -14.06
CA GLN A 322 10.06 -10.53 -12.97
C GLN A 322 9.58 -9.12 -13.36
N THR A 323 9.72 -8.75 -14.62
CA THR A 323 9.34 -7.41 -15.11
C THR A 323 7.89 -7.41 -15.57
N SER A 324 7.54 -8.33 -16.46
CA SER A 324 6.21 -8.38 -17.07
C SER A 324 5.12 -8.85 -16.10
N SER A 325 5.43 -9.68 -15.10
CA SER A 325 4.47 -10.02 -14.03
C SER A 325 3.95 -8.80 -13.28
N ARG A 326 4.80 -7.80 -13.02
CA ARG A 326 4.41 -6.57 -12.32
C ARG A 326 3.45 -5.70 -13.14
N LEU A 327 3.62 -5.70 -14.46
CA LEU A 327 2.68 -5.07 -15.38
C LEU A 327 1.34 -5.82 -15.36
N LEU A 328 1.39 -7.15 -15.50
CA LEU A 328 0.21 -7.99 -15.53
C LEU A 328 -0.58 -7.95 -14.23
N GLU A 329 0.09 -7.81 -13.09
CA GLU A 329 -0.55 -7.54 -11.80
C GLU A 329 -1.56 -6.38 -11.88
N GLN A 330 -1.19 -5.30 -12.54
CA GLN A 330 -2.03 -4.11 -12.63
C GLN A 330 -3.06 -4.21 -13.74
N VAL A 331 -2.66 -4.72 -14.91
CA VAL A 331 -3.57 -4.97 -16.03
C VAL A 331 -4.78 -5.80 -15.55
N LEU A 332 -4.53 -6.87 -14.78
CA LEU A 332 -5.57 -7.74 -14.25
C LEU A 332 -6.60 -7.02 -13.36
N LEU A 333 -6.21 -5.98 -12.62
CA LEU A 333 -7.13 -5.21 -11.77
C LEU A 333 -8.09 -4.30 -12.57
N VAL A 334 -7.73 -3.97 -13.81
CA VAL A 334 -8.48 -3.04 -14.67
C VAL A 334 -9.41 -3.78 -15.64
N LEU A 335 -9.13 -5.06 -15.93
CA LEU A 335 -9.94 -5.84 -16.87
C LEU A 335 -11.38 -6.03 -16.39
N GLU A 336 -12.32 -5.91 -17.32
CA GLU A 336 -13.74 -6.13 -17.05
C GLU A 336 -14.05 -7.62 -16.82
N PRO A 337 -15.11 -7.96 -16.06
CA PRO A 337 -15.42 -9.34 -15.70
C PRO A 337 -15.53 -10.33 -16.88
N PRO A 338 -16.17 -10.00 -18.02
CA PRO A 338 -16.23 -10.92 -19.16
C PRO A 338 -14.85 -11.23 -19.75
N ARG A 339 -13.96 -10.23 -19.74
CA ARG A 339 -12.59 -10.39 -20.24
C ARG A 339 -11.72 -11.18 -19.27
N LEU A 340 -11.89 -10.98 -17.97
CA LEU A 340 -11.24 -11.82 -16.96
C LEU A 340 -11.67 -13.27 -17.08
N GLN A 341 -12.95 -13.52 -17.40
CA GLN A 341 -13.46 -14.86 -17.61
C GLN A 341 -12.84 -15.53 -18.85
N SER A 342 -12.82 -14.86 -20.01
CA SER A 342 -12.16 -15.43 -21.19
C SER A 342 -10.67 -15.69 -20.94
N LEU A 343 -9.99 -14.76 -20.27
CA LEU A 343 -8.58 -14.88 -19.91
C LEU A 343 -8.31 -16.08 -18.99
N PHE A 344 -9.22 -16.34 -18.04
CA PHE A 344 -9.14 -17.50 -17.18
C PHE A 344 -9.26 -18.81 -17.98
N GLU A 345 -10.29 -18.91 -18.82
CA GLU A 345 -10.59 -20.09 -19.64
C GLU A 345 -9.46 -20.39 -20.63
N ASP A 346 -8.91 -19.36 -21.29
CA ASP A 346 -7.89 -19.51 -22.33
C ASP A 346 -6.48 -19.77 -21.77
N HIS A 347 -6.16 -19.28 -20.57
CA HIS A 347 -4.77 -19.18 -20.12
C HIS A 347 -4.48 -19.62 -18.69
N PHE A 348 -5.44 -19.56 -17.76
CA PHE A 348 -5.17 -19.80 -16.34
C PHE A 348 -5.73 -21.13 -15.82
N GLN A 349 -6.81 -21.60 -16.43
CA GLN A 349 -7.47 -22.84 -16.03
C GLN A 349 -6.48 -24.03 -16.10
N GLY A 350 -6.38 -24.77 -14.99
CA GLY A 350 -5.45 -25.89 -14.82
C GLY A 350 -4.01 -25.49 -14.47
N GLN A 351 -3.70 -24.20 -14.33
CA GLN A 351 -2.36 -23.69 -14.03
C GLN A 351 -2.28 -22.91 -12.72
N LEU A 352 -3.40 -22.66 -12.04
CA LEU A 352 -3.48 -21.83 -10.84
C LEU A 352 -2.63 -22.37 -9.68
N GLN A 353 -2.60 -23.69 -9.48
CA GLN A 353 -1.77 -24.30 -8.44
C GLN A 353 -0.28 -24.07 -8.71
N THR A 354 0.15 -24.23 -9.97
CA THR A 354 1.52 -23.97 -10.40
C THR A 354 1.88 -22.49 -10.25
N MET A 355 0.94 -21.58 -10.56
CA MET A 355 1.11 -20.15 -10.36
C MET A 355 1.23 -19.79 -8.88
N ALA A 356 0.36 -20.35 -8.04
CA ALA A 356 0.36 -20.12 -6.59
C ALA A 356 1.66 -20.60 -5.93
N ALA A 357 2.28 -21.66 -6.46
CA ALA A 357 3.55 -22.18 -6.00
C ALA A 357 4.78 -21.42 -6.55
N HIS A 358 4.62 -20.58 -7.57
CA HIS A 358 5.74 -19.90 -8.21
C HIS A 358 6.11 -18.61 -7.46
N PRO A 359 7.42 -18.32 -7.20
CA PRO A 359 7.85 -17.14 -6.44
C PRO A 359 7.50 -15.79 -7.10
N ILE A 360 7.21 -15.78 -8.41
CA ILE A 360 6.81 -14.57 -9.15
C ILE A 360 5.33 -14.60 -9.55
N ALA A 361 4.81 -15.75 -10.01
CA ALA A 361 3.47 -15.79 -10.61
C ALA A 361 2.35 -15.81 -9.56
N ASN A 362 2.70 -16.03 -8.28
CA ASN A 362 1.77 -15.91 -7.17
C ASN A 362 1.25 -14.47 -6.98
N PHE A 363 2.00 -13.45 -7.41
CA PHE A 363 1.58 -12.05 -7.27
C PHE A 363 0.51 -11.64 -8.29
N PRO A 364 0.70 -11.90 -9.61
CA PRO A 364 -0.40 -11.76 -10.57
C PRO A 364 -1.64 -12.58 -10.21
N LEU A 365 -1.47 -13.79 -9.66
CA LEU A 365 -2.60 -14.59 -9.19
C LEU A 365 -3.38 -13.90 -8.06
N GLN A 366 -2.68 -13.24 -7.12
CA GLN A 366 -3.35 -12.44 -6.08
C GLN A 366 -4.14 -11.29 -6.70
N ARG A 367 -3.61 -10.61 -7.72
CA ARG A 367 -4.32 -9.53 -8.42
C ARG A 367 -5.51 -10.02 -9.22
N LEU A 368 -5.40 -11.16 -9.90
CA LEU A 368 -6.53 -11.84 -10.52
C LEU A 368 -7.63 -12.08 -9.48
N LEU A 369 -7.27 -12.70 -8.34
CA LEU A 369 -8.19 -12.96 -7.24
C LEU A 369 -8.80 -11.67 -6.68
N ASP A 370 -8.05 -10.57 -6.60
CA ASP A 370 -8.53 -9.25 -6.17
C ASP A 370 -9.54 -8.65 -7.17
N ALA A 371 -9.39 -8.93 -8.47
CA ALA A 371 -10.27 -8.47 -9.54
C ALA A 371 -11.55 -9.30 -9.71
N VAL A 372 -11.61 -10.53 -9.17
CA VAL A 372 -12.82 -11.36 -9.26
C VAL A 372 -13.99 -10.73 -8.51
N THR A 373 -15.09 -10.51 -9.24
CA THR A 373 -16.35 -9.94 -8.74
C THR A 373 -17.57 -10.84 -9.00
N THR A 374 -17.45 -11.88 -9.82
CA THR A 374 -18.57 -12.76 -10.22
C THR A 374 -18.42 -14.17 -9.64
N PRO A 375 -19.54 -14.82 -9.22
CA PRO A 375 -19.50 -16.19 -8.72
C PRO A 375 -19.16 -17.23 -9.80
N GLU A 376 -19.47 -16.95 -11.06
CA GLU A 376 -19.17 -17.78 -12.22
C GLU A 376 -17.66 -17.95 -12.39
N LEU A 377 -16.89 -16.88 -12.21
CA LEU A 377 -15.43 -16.91 -12.28
C LEU A 377 -14.80 -17.43 -10.98
N LEU A 378 -15.34 -17.06 -9.81
CA LEU A 378 -14.77 -17.49 -8.53
C LEU A 378 -14.86 -19.01 -8.32
N SER A 379 -15.95 -19.64 -8.75
CA SER A 379 -16.18 -21.06 -8.48
C SER A 379 -15.11 -22.00 -9.07
N PRO A 380 -14.78 -21.97 -10.37
CA PRO A 380 -13.71 -22.82 -10.91
C PRO A 380 -12.34 -22.49 -10.32
N ILE A 381 -12.04 -21.20 -10.05
CA ILE A 381 -10.79 -20.78 -9.38
C ILE A 381 -10.70 -21.40 -7.98
N PHE A 382 -11.80 -21.38 -7.23
CA PHE A 382 -11.87 -21.93 -5.88
C PHE A 382 -11.64 -23.44 -5.87
N GLU A 383 -12.30 -24.18 -6.77
CA GLU A 383 -12.14 -25.64 -6.88
C GLU A 383 -10.69 -26.02 -7.24
N GLU A 384 -10.04 -25.26 -8.12
CA GLU A 384 -8.66 -25.53 -8.51
C GLU A 384 -7.65 -25.19 -7.41
N LEU A 385 -7.81 -24.10 -6.68
CA LEU A 385 -6.86 -23.65 -5.65
C LEU A 385 -7.04 -24.33 -4.29
N SER A 386 -8.25 -24.73 -3.93
CA SER A 386 -8.56 -25.29 -2.61
C SER A 386 -7.66 -26.45 -2.17
N PRO A 387 -7.32 -27.43 -3.04
CA PRO A 387 -6.40 -28.52 -2.69
C PRO A 387 -4.97 -28.06 -2.41
N ALA A 388 -4.54 -26.93 -2.98
CA ALA A 388 -3.16 -26.46 -2.92
C ALA A 388 -2.87 -25.50 -1.75
N LEU A 389 -3.90 -25.03 -1.02
CA LEU A 389 -3.74 -23.97 0.01
C LEU A 389 -2.70 -24.33 1.09
N GLU A 390 -2.62 -25.60 1.50
CA GLU A 390 -1.63 -26.05 2.49
C GLU A 390 -0.20 -25.95 1.96
N ALA A 391 0.03 -26.39 0.73
CA ALA A 391 1.33 -26.29 0.07
C ALA A 391 1.74 -24.83 -0.16
N VAL A 392 0.78 -23.98 -0.56
CA VAL A 392 0.99 -22.54 -0.78
C VAL A 392 1.39 -21.82 0.52
N LEU A 393 0.75 -22.16 1.65
CA LEU A 393 1.16 -21.64 2.97
C LEU A 393 2.57 -22.13 3.34
N ALA A 394 2.86 -23.41 3.16
CA ALA A 394 4.17 -24.00 3.48
C ALA A 394 5.31 -23.42 2.62
N GLN A 395 5.02 -23.02 1.38
CA GLN A 395 5.97 -22.38 0.48
C GLN A 395 6.18 -20.89 0.76
N GLY A 396 5.46 -20.31 1.72
CA GLY A 396 5.61 -18.91 2.09
C GLY A 396 4.86 -17.95 1.16
N HIS A 397 3.79 -18.42 0.50
CA HIS A 397 2.91 -17.58 -0.34
C HIS A 397 1.51 -17.36 0.28
N PRO A 398 1.39 -16.98 1.58
CA PRO A 398 0.09 -16.81 2.21
C PRO A 398 -0.77 -15.76 1.51
N GLY A 399 -0.17 -14.79 0.80
CA GLY A 399 -0.89 -13.76 0.05
C GLY A 399 -1.97 -14.31 -0.89
N VAL A 400 -1.70 -15.45 -1.55
CA VAL A 400 -2.70 -16.12 -2.42
C VAL A 400 -3.92 -16.57 -1.62
N VAL A 401 -3.71 -17.12 -0.41
CA VAL A 401 -4.79 -17.55 0.48
C VAL A 401 -5.60 -16.35 0.97
N ILE A 402 -4.93 -15.26 1.37
CA ILE A 402 -5.62 -14.02 1.78
C ILE A 402 -6.45 -13.46 0.62
N ALA A 403 -5.90 -13.39 -0.60
CA ALA A 403 -6.61 -12.89 -1.77
C ALA A 403 -7.83 -13.75 -2.14
N LEU A 404 -7.72 -15.08 -2.04
CA LEU A 404 -8.84 -16.00 -2.24
C LEU A 404 -9.96 -15.76 -1.20
N VAL A 405 -9.60 -15.63 0.08
CA VAL A 405 -10.56 -15.29 1.15
C VAL A 405 -11.19 -13.92 0.90
N GLY A 406 -10.40 -12.96 0.40
CA GLY A 406 -10.87 -11.65 -0.05
C GLY A 406 -11.89 -11.74 -1.18
N ALA A 407 -11.66 -12.60 -2.17
CA ALA A 407 -12.60 -12.88 -3.25
C ALA A 407 -13.90 -13.51 -2.72
N CYS A 408 -13.83 -14.51 -1.85
CA CYS A 408 -15.00 -15.09 -1.18
C CYS A 408 -15.80 -14.04 -0.38
N ARG A 409 -15.12 -13.08 0.24
CA ARG A 409 -15.78 -11.95 0.90
C ARG A 409 -16.51 -11.07 -0.12
N ARG A 410 -15.81 -10.59 -1.15
CA ARG A 410 -16.35 -9.62 -2.13
C ARG A 410 -17.52 -10.19 -2.92
N VAL A 411 -17.39 -11.42 -3.41
CA VAL A 411 -18.42 -12.10 -4.23
C VAL A 411 -19.56 -12.64 -3.36
N GLY A 412 -19.28 -12.98 -2.10
CA GLY A 412 -20.30 -13.53 -1.19
C GLY A 412 -20.50 -15.05 -1.28
N THR A 413 -19.66 -15.77 -2.05
CA THR A 413 -19.73 -17.22 -2.21
C THR A 413 -18.51 -17.93 -1.60
N HIS A 414 -18.62 -19.24 -1.37
CA HIS A 414 -17.57 -20.12 -0.80
C HIS A 414 -17.05 -19.73 0.60
N GLN A 415 -17.69 -18.79 1.30
CA GLN A 415 -17.26 -18.28 2.60
C GLN A 415 -17.19 -19.36 3.69
N ALA A 416 -18.18 -20.25 3.76
CA ALA A 416 -18.19 -21.32 4.75
C ALA A 416 -17.14 -22.39 4.42
N GLN A 417 -17.03 -22.75 3.14
CA GLN A 417 -16.09 -23.73 2.61
C GLN A 417 -14.65 -23.29 2.87
N VAL A 418 -14.28 -22.06 2.51
CA VAL A 418 -12.92 -21.54 2.71
C VAL A 418 -12.57 -21.47 4.19
N LEU A 419 -13.51 -21.08 5.06
CA LEU A 419 -13.28 -21.07 6.50
C LEU A 419 -13.04 -22.49 7.03
N GLN A 420 -13.81 -23.48 6.57
CA GLN A 420 -13.61 -24.88 6.96
C GLN A 420 -12.23 -25.39 6.51
N LEU A 421 -11.82 -25.10 5.26
CA LEU A 421 -10.49 -25.45 4.76
C LEU A 421 -9.39 -24.80 5.59
N LEU A 422 -9.49 -23.51 5.92
CA LEU A 422 -8.52 -22.83 6.78
C LEU A 422 -8.43 -23.47 8.15
N LEU A 423 -9.56 -23.83 8.76
CA LEU A 423 -9.58 -24.51 10.06
C LEU A 423 -8.88 -25.87 9.98
N GLU A 424 -9.13 -26.65 8.93
CA GLU A 424 -8.43 -27.92 8.69
C GLU A 424 -6.92 -27.71 8.51
N LYS A 425 -6.51 -26.78 7.64
CA LYS A 425 -5.09 -26.58 7.27
C LYS A 425 -4.26 -25.99 8.41
N PHE A 426 -4.85 -25.13 9.23
CA PHE A 426 -4.22 -24.67 10.48
C PHE A 426 -4.31 -25.70 11.62
N ARG A 427 -4.87 -26.89 11.35
CA ARG A 427 -5.08 -28.02 12.28
C ARG A 427 -5.91 -27.63 13.50
N VAL A 428 -6.90 -26.75 13.30
CA VAL A 428 -7.87 -26.38 14.32
C VAL A 428 -8.85 -27.52 14.52
N LYS A 429 -8.73 -28.24 15.64
CA LYS A 429 -9.74 -29.23 16.04
C LYS A 429 -11.02 -28.51 16.48
N ILE A 430 -12.01 -28.43 15.58
CA ILE A 430 -13.39 -28.10 15.96
C ILE A 430 -13.91 -29.31 16.73
N SER A 431 -14.36 -29.12 17.97
CA SER A 431 -15.07 -30.17 18.68
C SER A 431 -16.43 -30.35 18.02
N SER A 432 -16.53 -31.22 17.03
CA SER A 432 -17.79 -31.88 16.71
C SER A 432 -18.04 -32.89 17.81
N GLN A 433 -19.02 -32.59 18.67
CA GLN A 433 -19.76 -33.66 19.30
C GLN A 433 -20.43 -34.49 18.20
N ILE A 434 -20.50 -35.81 18.45
CA ILE A 434 -21.03 -36.89 17.60
C ILE A 434 -19.95 -37.59 16.77
N HIS A 435 -19.21 -38.49 17.44
CA HIS A 435 -18.79 -39.74 16.83
C HIS A 435 -19.70 -40.82 17.42
N TYR A 436 -20.71 -41.25 16.67
CA TYR A 436 -21.50 -42.44 16.98
C TYR A 436 -20.61 -43.64 16.61
N VAL A 437 -19.91 -44.22 17.58
CA VAL A 437 -19.30 -45.54 17.40
C VAL A 437 -19.89 -46.46 18.46
N LEU A 438 -20.71 -47.39 17.96
CA LEU A 438 -21.08 -48.63 18.61
C LEU A 438 -19.82 -49.30 19.20
N SER A 439 -19.70 -49.32 20.52
CA SER A 439 -18.96 -50.38 21.18
C SER A 439 -19.59 -50.64 22.54
N SER A 440 -20.62 -51.46 22.50
CA SER A 440 -21.08 -52.24 23.64
C SER A 440 -19.98 -53.24 24.00
N HIS A 441 -19.15 -52.92 24.99
CA HIS A 441 -18.63 -53.82 26.04
C HIS A 441 -17.53 -53.09 26.82
N LEU A 442 -17.66 -53.13 28.15
CA LEU A 442 -16.83 -52.46 29.18
C LEU A 442 -17.26 -51.02 29.48
N GLY A 443 -18.22 -50.93 30.40
CA GLY A 443 -18.64 -49.69 31.05
C GLY A 443 -17.49 -49.02 31.79
N ILE A 444 -16.89 -48.02 31.14
CA ILE A 444 -16.06 -46.99 31.76
C ILE A 444 -16.77 -45.67 31.45
N PRO A 445 -17.08 -44.80 32.43
CA PRO A 445 -17.66 -43.50 32.14
C PRO A 445 -16.62 -42.69 31.35
N LEU A 446 -16.89 -42.43 30.06
CA LEU A 446 -16.08 -41.49 29.29
C LEU A 446 -16.13 -40.13 29.98
N CYS A 447 -14.95 -39.63 30.32
CA CYS A 447 -14.73 -38.29 30.82
C CYS A 447 -15.51 -37.25 30.00
N ARG A 448 -16.20 -36.36 30.71
CA ARG A 448 -16.81 -35.13 30.18
C ARG A 448 -15.76 -34.32 29.39
N ALA A 449 -15.72 -34.45 28.08
CA ALA A 449 -15.01 -33.52 27.20
C ALA A 449 -15.80 -32.19 27.16
N SER A 450 -15.57 -31.33 28.16
CA SER A 450 -16.13 -29.98 28.19
C SER A 450 -15.19 -29.03 27.43
N SER A 451 -15.73 -28.38 26.40
CA SER A 451 -15.32 -27.03 25.97
C SER A 451 -13.92 -26.86 25.33
N ARG A 452 -13.63 -27.52 24.19
CA ARG A 452 -12.54 -27.02 23.32
C ARG A 452 -13.01 -25.71 22.67
N GLN A 453 -12.53 -24.58 23.21
CA GLN A 453 -12.68 -23.27 22.59
C GLN A 453 -12.07 -23.31 21.18
N VAL A 454 -12.74 -22.73 20.19
CA VAL A 454 -12.18 -22.61 18.84
C VAL A 454 -10.98 -21.65 18.93
N ALA A 455 -9.76 -22.17 18.84
CA ALA A 455 -8.53 -21.38 18.92
C ALA A 455 -8.01 -21.02 17.52
N CYS A 456 -8.84 -20.41 16.66
CA CYS A 456 -8.41 -20.06 15.30
C CYS A 456 -7.77 -18.66 15.23
N VAL A 457 -8.21 -17.70 16.05
CA VAL A 457 -7.72 -16.31 15.97
C VAL A 457 -6.23 -16.19 16.26
N PRO A 458 -5.66 -16.81 17.32
CA PRO A 458 -4.21 -16.76 17.53
C PRO A 458 -3.43 -17.32 16.34
N LEU A 459 -3.86 -18.47 15.81
CA LEU A 459 -3.20 -19.14 14.68
C LEU A 459 -3.26 -18.32 13.40
N PHE A 460 -4.42 -17.77 13.07
CA PHE A 460 -4.60 -16.94 11.89
C PHE A 460 -3.86 -15.60 12.02
N ALA A 461 -3.89 -14.97 13.21
CA ALA A 461 -3.18 -13.72 13.46
C ALA A 461 -1.66 -13.87 13.27
N THR A 462 -1.08 -14.98 13.73
CA THR A 462 0.36 -15.24 13.60
C THR A 462 0.73 -16.02 12.34
N LEU A 463 -0.26 -16.49 11.57
CA LEU A 463 -0.09 -17.43 10.45
C LEU A 463 0.73 -18.68 10.83
N MET A 464 0.44 -19.25 12.01
CA MET A 464 1.11 -20.46 12.51
C MET A 464 0.13 -21.60 12.67
N ALA A 465 0.53 -22.80 12.25
CA ALA A 465 -0.25 -24.02 12.52
C ALA A 465 -0.31 -24.30 14.04
N TYR A 466 -1.37 -25.00 14.46
CA TYR A 466 -1.66 -25.28 15.87
C TYR A 466 -0.45 -25.83 16.66
N GLU A 467 0.20 -26.87 16.12
CA GLU A 467 1.35 -27.52 16.77
C GLU A 467 2.53 -26.56 16.99
N VAL A 468 2.83 -25.73 15.97
CA VAL A 468 3.95 -24.77 16.03
C VAL A 468 3.63 -23.64 17.00
N TYR A 469 2.38 -23.13 16.97
CA TYR A 469 1.96 -22.04 17.85
C TYR A 469 1.99 -22.45 19.33
N TYR A 470 1.51 -23.66 19.63
CA TYR A 470 1.45 -24.17 21.00
C TYR A 470 2.71 -24.91 21.45
N GLY A 471 3.67 -25.16 20.55
CA GLY A 471 4.93 -25.82 20.88
C GLY A 471 4.76 -27.27 21.31
N LEU A 472 3.81 -27.99 20.69
CA LEU A 472 3.57 -29.40 20.98
C LEU A 472 4.70 -30.21 20.36
N VAL A 473 5.62 -30.70 21.20
CA VAL A 473 6.66 -31.64 20.79
C VAL A 473 6.13 -33.05 21.02
N GLU A 474 6.13 -33.88 19.98
CA GLU A 474 5.88 -35.33 20.09
C GLU A 474 7.09 -36.01 20.76
N GLU A 475 7.28 -35.80 22.07
CA GLU A 475 8.19 -36.64 22.86
C GLU A 475 7.41 -37.80 23.49
N GLU A 476 7.91 -39.03 23.31
CA GLU A 476 7.42 -40.24 23.98
C GLU A 476 7.54 -40.06 25.51
N GLY A 477 6.41 -39.73 26.16
CA GLY A 477 6.33 -39.44 27.60
C GLY A 477 5.70 -38.07 27.95
N ALA A 478 5.29 -37.28 26.96
CA ALA A 478 4.69 -35.98 27.18
C ALA A 478 3.32 -36.04 27.90
N VAL A 479 3.08 -35.05 28.77
CA VAL A 479 1.85 -34.82 29.56
C VAL A 479 0.58 -34.97 28.68
N PRO A 480 -0.54 -35.55 29.17
CA PRO A 480 -1.75 -35.74 28.38
C PRO A 480 -2.14 -34.50 27.58
N ALA A 481 -2.49 -34.67 26.31
CA ALA A 481 -2.77 -33.59 25.33
C ALA A 481 -3.75 -32.52 25.84
N ASP A 482 -4.64 -32.87 26.79
CA ASP A 482 -5.59 -31.94 27.39
C ASP A 482 -4.94 -30.95 28.38
N HIS A 483 -3.86 -31.31 29.09
CA HIS A 483 -3.14 -30.40 30.01
C HIS A 483 -2.23 -29.42 29.23
N GLN A 484 -1.71 -29.83 28.07
CA GLN A 484 -0.96 -28.96 27.17
C GLN A 484 -1.87 -27.92 26.49
N ALA A 485 -3.14 -28.28 26.21
CA ALA A 485 -4.14 -27.36 25.68
C ALA A 485 -4.54 -26.28 26.71
N GLU A 486 -4.71 -26.63 27.99
CA GLU A 486 -4.96 -25.66 29.06
C GLU A 486 -3.78 -24.69 29.26
N MET A 487 -2.53 -25.19 29.29
CA MET A 487 -1.33 -24.33 29.31
C MET A 487 -1.23 -23.43 28.07
N GLY A 488 -1.70 -23.90 26.91
CA GLY A 488 -1.77 -23.11 25.68
C GLY A 488 -2.71 -21.90 25.78
N THR A 489 -3.85 -22.02 26.46
CA THR A 489 -4.80 -20.89 26.62
C THR A 489 -4.24 -19.72 27.42
N ALA A 490 -3.28 -19.97 28.32
CA ALA A 490 -2.59 -18.95 29.11
C ALA A 490 -1.38 -18.32 28.39
N ARG A 491 -0.98 -18.84 27.22
CA ARG A 491 0.15 -18.32 26.44
C ARG A 491 -0.11 -16.89 25.98
N ALA A 492 0.87 -16.01 26.06
CA ALA A 492 0.77 -14.69 25.44
C ALA A 492 0.47 -14.81 23.92
N LEU A 493 -0.27 -13.84 23.36
CA LEU A 493 -0.51 -13.80 21.92
C LEU A 493 0.83 -13.56 21.21
N GLY A 494 1.14 -14.39 20.21
CA GLY A 494 2.34 -14.20 19.37
C GLY A 494 2.28 -12.92 18.53
N GLU A 495 3.36 -12.63 17.80
CA GLU A 495 3.44 -11.45 16.93
C GLU A 495 2.39 -11.54 15.81
N VAL A 496 1.51 -10.54 15.77
CA VAL A 496 0.43 -10.47 14.77
C VAL A 496 1.01 -10.00 13.44
N THR A 497 0.93 -10.86 12.44
CA THR A 497 1.40 -10.55 11.08
C THR A 497 0.39 -9.65 10.36
N VAL A 498 0.86 -8.83 9.41
CA VAL A 498 -0.03 -8.00 8.56
C VAL A 498 -1.02 -8.87 7.79
N LEU A 499 -0.53 -9.95 7.18
CA LEU A 499 -1.34 -10.88 6.40
C LEU A 499 -2.34 -11.66 7.28
N GLY A 500 -1.93 -12.06 8.49
CA GLY A 500 -2.82 -12.70 9.45
C GLY A 500 -3.92 -11.77 9.96
N SER A 501 -3.62 -10.49 10.15
CA SER A 501 -4.64 -9.48 10.45
C SER A 501 -5.61 -9.29 9.28
N LEU A 502 -5.11 -9.14 8.04
CA LEU A 502 -5.97 -9.01 6.85
C LEU A 502 -6.87 -10.23 6.67
N LEU A 503 -6.34 -11.44 6.87
CA LEU A 503 -7.14 -12.67 6.86
C LEU A 503 -8.31 -12.58 7.85
N LEU A 504 -8.04 -12.22 9.10
CA LEU A 504 -9.09 -12.08 10.12
C LEU A 504 -10.08 -10.97 9.79
N GLN A 505 -9.64 -9.85 9.22
CA GLN A 505 -10.52 -8.77 8.77
C GLN A 505 -11.50 -9.24 7.69
N HIS A 506 -11.05 -10.03 6.71
CA HIS A 506 -11.94 -10.61 5.71
C HIS A 506 -12.95 -11.58 6.34
N LEU A 507 -12.48 -12.49 7.19
CA LEU A 507 -13.33 -13.48 7.85
C LEU A 507 -14.39 -12.84 8.76
N LEU A 508 -14.09 -11.71 9.39
CA LEU A 508 -15.04 -10.95 10.21
C LEU A 508 -16.13 -10.23 9.38
N HIS A 509 -15.90 -10.04 8.08
CA HIS A 509 -16.86 -9.47 7.12
C HIS A 509 -17.60 -10.54 6.30
N PHE A 510 -17.36 -11.83 6.57
CA PHE A 510 -18.21 -12.88 6.02
C PHE A 510 -19.63 -12.75 6.58
N SER A 511 -20.61 -13.28 5.84
CA SER A 511 -22.03 -13.34 6.25
C SER A 511 -22.23 -13.98 7.62
N THR A 512 -21.39 -14.95 7.99
CA THR A 512 -21.49 -15.72 9.24
C THR A 512 -20.14 -15.81 9.99
N PRO A 513 -19.66 -14.72 10.63
CA PRO A 513 -18.34 -14.67 11.28
C PRO A 513 -18.31 -15.36 12.66
N GLY A 514 -19.32 -16.17 12.98
CA GLY A 514 -19.59 -16.67 14.33
C GLY A 514 -18.48 -17.52 14.94
N LEU A 515 -17.76 -18.31 14.14
CA LEU A 515 -16.62 -19.12 14.59
C LEU A 515 -15.44 -18.23 15.04
N VAL A 516 -15.09 -17.25 14.20
CA VAL A 516 -14.00 -16.28 14.49
C VAL A 516 -14.34 -15.44 15.71
N LEU A 517 -15.58 -14.97 15.83
CA LEU A 517 -16.05 -14.22 17.00
C LEU A 517 -16.04 -15.04 18.30
N ARG A 518 -16.34 -16.34 18.23
CA ARG A 518 -16.21 -17.24 19.38
C ARG A 518 -14.75 -17.38 19.80
N SER A 519 -13.83 -17.48 18.84
CA SER A 519 -12.39 -17.52 19.10
C SER A 519 -11.88 -16.21 19.72
N LEU A 520 -12.30 -15.06 19.20
CA LEU A 520 -11.99 -13.74 19.80
C LEU A 520 -12.51 -13.61 21.23
N SER A 521 -13.74 -14.09 21.48
CA SER A 521 -14.35 -14.06 22.81
C SER A 521 -13.68 -15.01 23.81
N ALA A 522 -12.93 -15.99 23.31
CA ALA A 522 -12.21 -16.98 24.10
C ALA A 522 -10.80 -16.51 24.52
N LEU A 523 -10.28 -15.44 23.90
CA LEU A 523 -9.02 -14.82 24.32
C LEU A 523 -9.14 -14.27 25.75
N THR A 524 -8.02 -14.25 26.47
CA THR A 524 -7.88 -13.55 27.74
C THR A 524 -7.79 -12.04 27.52
N GLY A 525 -8.07 -11.24 28.57
CA GLY A 525 -7.93 -9.79 28.53
C GLY A 525 -6.55 -9.33 28.02
N PRO A 526 -5.43 -9.86 28.55
CA PRO A 526 -4.09 -9.54 28.07
C PRO A 526 -3.86 -9.93 26.60
N GLN A 527 -4.31 -11.10 26.14
CA GLN A 527 -4.16 -11.49 24.73
C GLN A 527 -4.93 -10.55 23.78
N LEU A 528 -6.17 -10.19 24.15
CA LEU A 528 -6.96 -9.25 23.35
C LEU A 528 -6.38 -7.83 23.38
N LEU A 529 -5.78 -7.42 24.51
CA LEU A 529 -5.01 -6.19 24.61
C LEU A 529 -3.80 -6.22 23.66
N THR A 530 -3.00 -7.29 23.66
CA THR A 530 -1.86 -7.45 22.74
C THR A 530 -2.31 -7.34 21.28
N LEU A 531 -3.45 -7.96 20.91
CA LEU A 531 -4.03 -7.83 19.58
C LEU A 531 -4.39 -6.37 19.26
N ALA A 532 -5.08 -5.68 20.17
CA ALA A 532 -5.54 -4.31 19.99
C ALA A 532 -4.41 -3.26 19.96
N GLN A 533 -3.29 -3.53 20.62
CA GLN A 533 -2.12 -2.65 20.66
C GLN A 533 -1.15 -2.89 19.48
N SER A 534 -1.29 -4.00 18.76
CA SER A 534 -0.47 -4.30 17.58
C SER A 534 -0.78 -3.36 16.42
N PRO A 535 0.24 -2.87 15.68
CA PRO A 535 0.02 -2.08 14.46
C PRO A 535 -0.91 -2.79 13.47
N ALA A 536 -0.68 -4.08 13.22
CA ALA A 536 -1.54 -4.88 12.36
C ALA A 536 -2.82 -5.34 13.08
N GLY A 537 -2.70 -5.79 14.32
CA GLY A 537 -3.81 -6.41 15.06
C GLY A 537 -4.94 -5.44 15.44
N SER A 538 -4.65 -4.15 15.61
CA SER A 538 -5.67 -3.13 15.90
C SER A 538 -6.80 -3.09 14.86
N HIS A 539 -6.47 -3.33 13.59
CA HIS A 539 -7.45 -3.39 12.51
C HIS A 539 -8.40 -4.61 12.57
N VAL A 540 -8.02 -5.67 13.29
CA VAL A 540 -8.95 -6.78 13.58
C VAL A 540 -10.08 -6.29 14.50
N LEU A 541 -9.76 -5.45 15.47
CA LEU A 541 -10.77 -4.86 16.35
C LEU A 541 -11.62 -3.84 15.58
N ASP A 542 -11.02 -3.04 14.70
CA ASP A 542 -11.78 -2.16 13.81
C ASP A 542 -12.82 -2.97 13.01
N ALA A 543 -12.43 -4.11 12.41
CA ALA A 543 -13.34 -4.99 11.69
C ALA A 543 -14.49 -5.55 12.57
N VAL A 544 -14.24 -5.85 13.85
CA VAL A 544 -15.32 -6.23 14.80
C VAL A 544 -16.30 -5.08 15.05
N LEU A 545 -15.81 -3.84 15.03
CA LEU A 545 -16.60 -2.64 15.28
C LEU A 545 -17.37 -2.16 14.05
N THR A 546 -16.83 -2.35 12.84
CA THR A 546 -17.39 -1.82 11.59
C THR A 546 -18.13 -2.85 10.75
N SER A 547 -17.83 -4.15 10.87
CA SER A 547 -18.46 -5.18 10.04
C SER A 547 -19.99 -5.24 10.24
N PRO A 548 -20.79 -5.22 9.16
CA PRO A 548 -22.25 -5.30 9.23
C PRO A 548 -22.74 -6.66 9.71
N SER A 549 -21.95 -7.72 9.49
CA SER A 549 -22.29 -9.10 9.88
C SER A 549 -22.08 -9.37 11.38
N VAL A 550 -21.44 -8.43 12.11
CA VAL A 550 -21.19 -8.55 13.55
C VAL A 550 -22.29 -7.82 14.34
N THR A 551 -23.18 -8.60 14.96
CA THR A 551 -24.27 -8.04 15.77
C THR A 551 -23.76 -7.30 17.02
N ARG A 552 -24.54 -6.33 17.52
CA ARG A 552 -24.25 -5.61 18.78
C ARG A 552 -23.99 -6.55 19.96
N LYS A 553 -24.70 -7.69 20.02
CA LYS A 553 -24.55 -8.71 21.07
C LYS A 553 -23.19 -9.41 20.98
N GLN A 554 -22.77 -9.78 19.77
CA GLN A 554 -21.46 -10.40 19.55
C GLN A 554 -20.32 -9.42 19.83
N ARG A 555 -20.43 -8.17 19.35
CA ARG A 555 -19.47 -7.10 19.63
C ARG A 555 -19.29 -6.90 21.13
N ARG A 556 -20.40 -6.77 21.88
CA ARG A 556 -20.37 -6.64 23.35
C ARG A 556 -19.68 -7.83 24.02
N ARG A 557 -19.87 -9.05 23.50
CA ARG A 557 -19.24 -10.26 24.06
C ARG A 557 -17.71 -10.20 23.93
N VAL A 558 -17.20 -9.85 22.75
CA VAL A 558 -15.75 -9.71 22.52
C VAL A 558 -15.17 -8.57 23.37
N LEU A 559 -15.79 -7.40 23.33
CA LEU A 559 -15.27 -6.21 24.01
C LEU A 559 -15.31 -6.30 25.55
N LYS A 560 -16.18 -7.13 26.12
CA LYS A 560 -16.22 -7.37 27.57
C LYS A 560 -14.90 -7.94 28.09
N THR A 561 -14.16 -8.67 27.27
CA THR A 561 -12.84 -9.24 27.60
C THR A 561 -11.77 -8.17 27.86
N LEU A 562 -11.93 -6.95 27.31
CA LEU A 562 -11.01 -5.82 27.55
C LEU A 562 -11.21 -5.13 28.90
N LYS A 563 -12.24 -5.49 29.67
CA LYS A 563 -12.46 -4.91 30.99
C LYS A 563 -11.26 -5.22 31.90
N GLY A 564 -10.75 -4.20 32.59
CA GLY A 564 -9.51 -4.24 33.37
C GLY A 564 -8.24 -3.93 32.57
N GLN A 565 -8.35 -3.65 31.26
CA GLN A 565 -7.23 -3.36 30.37
C GLN A 565 -7.33 -1.98 29.68
N TYR A 566 -8.34 -1.17 29.97
CA TYR A 566 -8.59 0.10 29.26
C TYR A 566 -7.49 1.13 29.47
N VAL A 567 -6.86 1.18 30.65
CA VAL A 567 -5.72 2.09 30.91
C VAL A 567 -4.53 1.74 30.02
N ALA A 568 -4.13 0.46 29.99
CA ALA A 568 -3.04 0.00 29.12
C ALA A 568 -3.37 0.21 27.63
N LEU A 569 -4.64 0.01 27.25
CA LEU A 569 -5.10 0.27 25.89
C LEU A 569 -5.00 1.76 25.54
N ALA A 570 -5.41 2.67 26.43
CA ALA A 570 -5.34 4.11 26.23
C ALA A 570 -3.91 4.64 26.09
N CYS A 571 -2.95 4.06 26.82
CA CYS A 571 -1.53 4.44 26.80
C CYS A 571 -0.72 3.80 25.64
N SER A 572 -1.38 3.35 24.57
CA SER A 572 -0.74 2.74 23.41
C SER A 572 -1.06 3.52 22.14
N ARG A 573 -0.07 3.69 21.25
CA ARG A 573 -0.22 4.36 19.94
C ARG A 573 -1.40 3.84 19.13
N HIS A 574 -1.56 2.51 19.07
CA HIS A 574 -2.63 1.85 18.30
C HIS A 574 -3.84 1.58 19.19
N GLY A 575 -3.61 1.16 20.44
CA GLY A 575 -4.66 0.87 21.39
C GLY A 575 -5.57 2.07 21.68
N SER A 576 -5.01 3.28 21.75
CA SER A 576 -5.79 4.50 22.02
C SER A 576 -6.85 4.75 20.93
N ARG A 577 -6.52 4.43 19.67
CA ARG A 577 -7.43 4.55 18.52
C ARG A 577 -8.52 3.48 18.56
N VAL A 578 -8.16 2.26 18.93
CA VAL A 578 -9.14 1.18 19.16
C VAL A 578 -10.10 1.58 20.29
N LEU A 579 -9.59 2.16 21.38
CA LEU A 579 -10.42 2.61 22.50
C LEU A 579 -11.33 3.77 22.10
N ASP A 580 -10.85 4.74 21.31
CA ASP A 580 -11.69 5.80 20.75
C ASP A 580 -12.80 5.21 19.86
N ALA A 581 -12.51 4.22 19.02
CA ALA A 581 -13.50 3.54 18.19
C ALA A 581 -14.54 2.79 19.05
N ILE A 582 -14.11 2.06 20.08
CA ILE A 582 -14.99 1.40 21.06
C ILE A 582 -15.89 2.44 21.75
N TRP A 583 -15.29 3.52 22.26
CA TRP A 583 -15.99 4.62 22.91
C TRP A 583 -17.08 5.22 22.02
N ASN A 584 -16.73 5.40 20.75
CA ASN A 584 -17.60 6.01 19.77
C ASN A 584 -18.88 5.18 19.51
N GLY A 585 -18.75 3.85 19.49
CA GLY A 585 -19.87 2.92 19.36
C GLY A 585 -20.54 2.49 20.68
N ALA A 586 -19.99 2.87 21.84
CA ALA A 586 -20.46 2.41 23.14
C ALA A 586 -21.76 3.10 23.59
N ALA A 587 -22.67 2.30 24.18
CA ALA A 587 -23.82 2.81 24.91
C ALA A 587 -23.40 3.46 26.25
N LEU A 588 -24.26 4.31 26.81
CA LEU A 588 -23.95 5.06 28.04
C LEU A 588 -23.48 4.17 29.20
N GLY A 589 -24.06 2.98 29.40
CA GLY A 589 -23.61 2.05 30.43
C GLY A 589 -22.15 1.60 30.25
N ALA A 590 -21.77 1.19 29.04
CA ALA A 590 -20.40 0.81 28.73
C ALA A 590 -19.44 2.01 28.83
N ARG A 591 -19.89 3.21 28.44
CA ARG A 591 -19.12 4.45 28.63
C ARG A 591 -18.82 4.72 30.11
N LYS A 592 -19.79 4.51 31.00
CA LYS A 592 -19.59 4.64 32.45
C LYS A 592 -18.55 3.65 32.98
N GLU A 593 -18.60 2.39 32.51
CA GLU A 593 -17.64 1.35 32.89
C GLU A 593 -16.21 1.72 32.46
N ILE A 594 -16.03 2.12 31.19
CA ILE A 594 -14.73 2.55 30.65
C ILE A 594 -14.21 3.78 31.42
N ALA A 595 -15.04 4.80 31.62
CA ALA A 595 -14.64 6.03 32.31
C ALA A 595 -14.29 5.77 33.79
N ALA A 596 -14.99 4.85 34.46
CA ALA A 596 -14.67 4.45 35.82
C ALA A 596 -13.26 3.85 35.91
N GLU A 597 -12.95 2.89 35.05
CA GLU A 597 -11.64 2.22 35.03
C GLU A 597 -10.50 3.18 34.67
N LEU A 598 -10.70 4.04 33.66
CA LEU A 598 -9.71 5.08 33.32
C LEU A 598 -9.49 6.06 34.48
N GLY A 599 -10.54 6.36 35.24
CA GLY A 599 -10.50 7.25 36.40
C GLY A 599 -9.59 6.76 37.53
N GLU A 600 -9.48 5.44 37.73
CA GLU A 600 -8.65 4.83 38.77
C GLU A 600 -7.16 5.18 38.60
N ARG A 601 -6.69 5.33 37.35
CA ARG A 601 -5.29 5.66 37.01
C ARG A 601 -5.17 6.98 36.23
N ASN A 602 -6.01 7.97 36.55
CA ASN A 602 -6.06 9.25 35.84
C ASN A 602 -4.70 9.99 35.79
N GLN A 603 -3.89 9.93 36.85
CA GLN A 603 -2.58 10.60 36.87
C GLN A 603 -1.59 10.03 35.84
N GLU A 604 -1.68 8.73 35.56
CA GLU A 604 -0.86 8.08 34.55
C GLU A 604 -1.32 8.45 33.15
N LEU A 605 -2.64 8.40 32.91
CA LEU A 605 -3.22 8.76 31.61
C LEU A 605 -2.85 10.18 31.18
N ILE A 606 -2.92 11.16 32.09
CA ILE A 606 -2.62 12.56 31.77
C ILE A 606 -1.13 12.75 31.41
N LYS A 607 -0.23 11.94 31.96
CA LYS A 607 1.21 12.01 31.68
C LYS A 607 1.59 11.26 30.40
N ASP A 608 0.74 10.34 29.93
CA ASP A 608 1.01 9.54 28.75
C ASP A 608 0.73 10.31 27.44
N PRO A 609 1.62 10.22 26.42
CA PRO A 609 1.47 10.93 25.15
C PRO A 609 0.19 10.55 24.38
N PHE A 610 -0.38 9.37 24.58
CA PHE A 610 -1.63 8.94 23.95
C PHE A 610 -2.81 9.00 24.93
N GLY A 611 -2.58 8.60 26.18
CA GLY A 611 -3.59 8.55 27.24
C GLY A 611 -4.25 9.90 27.51
N HIS A 612 -3.51 11.01 27.44
CA HIS A 612 -4.08 12.34 27.72
C HIS A 612 -5.12 12.75 26.66
N HIS A 613 -4.94 12.34 25.40
CA HIS A 613 -5.94 12.55 24.35
C HIS A 613 -7.20 11.73 24.63
N VAL A 614 -7.06 10.47 25.05
CA VAL A 614 -8.21 9.62 25.43
C VAL A 614 -8.96 10.22 26.62
N ALA A 615 -8.24 10.65 27.66
CA ALA A 615 -8.82 11.27 28.85
C ALA A 615 -9.63 12.53 28.50
N ARG A 616 -9.13 13.32 27.53
CA ARG A 616 -9.85 14.47 26.97
C ARG A 616 -11.11 14.03 26.21
N ASN A 617 -11.00 13.05 25.31
CA ASN A 617 -12.11 12.57 24.48
C ASN A 617 -13.26 11.98 25.32
N VAL A 618 -12.93 11.30 26.42
CA VAL A 618 -13.88 10.73 27.38
C VAL A 618 -14.42 11.80 28.35
N ALA A 619 -13.88 13.01 28.36
CA ALA A 619 -14.17 14.07 29.33
C ALA A 619 -13.98 13.57 30.78
N LEU A 620 -12.87 12.88 31.04
CA LEU A 620 -12.60 12.16 32.28
C LEU A 620 -12.56 13.09 33.52
N THR A 621 -12.08 14.32 33.36
CA THR A 621 -12.08 15.33 34.44
C THR A 621 -13.50 15.68 34.90
N THR A 622 -14.44 15.84 33.97
CA THR A 622 -15.85 16.07 34.26
C THR A 622 -16.49 14.83 34.88
N PHE A 623 -16.16 13.63 34.40
CA PHE A 623 -16.64 12.39 35.00
C PHE A 623 -16.26 12.26 36.48
N LEU A 624 -15.01 12.56 36.83
CA LEU A 624 -14.49 12.47 38.20
C LEU A 624 -15.06 13.55 39.13
N LYS A 625 -15.28 14.78 38.65
CA LYS A 625 -15.74 15.91 39.48
C LYS A 625 -17.25 16.11 39.49
N ARG A 626 -17.94 15.82 38.39
CA ARG A 626 -19.35 16.15 38.13
C ARG A 626 -20.02 15.04 37.31
N ARG A 627 -20.22 13.88 37.97
CA ARG A 627 -20.71 12.66 37.32
C ARG A 627 -22.06 12.83 36.64
N GLU A 628 -23.02 13.49 37.29
CA GLU A 628 -24.37 13.71 36.71
C GLU A 628 -24.33 14.57 35.44
N ALA A 629 -23.59 15.67 35.46
CA ALA A 629 -23.42 16.54 34.31
C ALA A 629 -22.75 15.80 33.14
N TRP A 630 -21.76 14.96 33.44
CA TRP A 630 -21.12 14.11 32.45
C TRP A 630 -22.10 13.11 31.82
N GLU A 631 -22.96 12.48 32.63
CA GLU A 631 -23.94 11.52 32.14
C GLU A 631 -24.98 12.18 31.22
N GLN A 632 -25.44 13.39 31.54
CA GLN A 632 -26.32 14.17 30.69
C GLN A 632 -25.65 14.52 29.35
N GLN A 633 -24.40 14.99 29.39
CA GLN A 633 -23.62 15.31 28.19
C GLN A 633 -23.41 14.08 27.30
N GLN A 634 -22.96 12.96 27.87
CA GLN A 634 -22.71 11.73 27.13
C GLN A 634 -24.00 11.08 26.62
N GLY A 635 -25.09 11.16 27.38
CA GLY A 635 -26.43 10.75 26.95
C GLY A 635 -26.91 11.52 25.72
N ALA A 636 -26.74 12.85 25.72
CA ALA A 636 -27.09 13.69 24.59
C ALA A 636 -26.24 13.39 23.33
N VAL A 637 -24.94 13.11 23.49
CA VAL A 637 -24.06 12.68 22.38
C VAL A 637 -24.50 11.33 21.81
N ALA A 638 -24.79 10.36 22.68
CA ALA A 638 -25.25 9.04 22.25
C ALA A 638 -26.61 9.11 21.51
N LYS A 639 -27.54 9.97 21.97
CA LYS A 639 -28.83 10.19 21.29
C LYS A 639 -28.63 10.80 19.90
N ARG A 640 -27.83 11.87 19.79
CA ARG A 640 -27.52 12.52 18.50
C ARG A 640 -26.93 11.55 17.48
N ARG A 641 -25.99 10.69 17.90
CA ARG A 641 -25.40 9.68 17.01
C ARG A 641 -26.37 8.61 16.55
N ARG A 642 -27.30 8.16 17.42
CA ARG A 642 -28.33 7.20 16.99
C ARG A 642 -29.23 7.78 15.90
N VAL A 643 -29.61 9.05 16.04
CA VAL A 643 -30.40 9.77 15.03
C VAL A 643 -29.62 9.94 13.72
N LEU A 644 -28.34 10.30 13.81
CA LEU A 644 -27.50 10.43 12.61
C LEU A 644 -27.33 9.09 11.89
N ASN A 645 -27.10 8.00 12.63
CA ASN A 645 -26.95 6.69 12.01
C ASN A 645 -28.25 6.18 11.38
N SER A 646 -29.43 6.48 11.94
CA SER A 646 -30.69 6.12 11.28
C SER A 646 -30.90 6.89 9.98
N ILE A 647 -30.39 8.12 9.87
CA ILE A 647 -30.48 8.92 8.64
C ILE A 647 -29.51 8.43 7.55
N LEU A 648 -28.40 7.81 7.94
CA LEU A 648 -27.39 7.27 7.01
C LEU A 648 -27.67 5.81 6.59
N GLU A 649 -28.59 5.14 7.26
CA GLU A 649 -29.04 3.76 6.97
C GLU A 649 -30.36 3.74 6.16
N ASP A 650 -31.02 4.89 5.99
CA ASP A 650 -32.13 5.15 5.06
C ASP A 650 -31.59 5.75 3.75
#